data_AF-A0A7Y4SV37-F1
#
_entry.id   AF-A0A7Y4SV37-F1
#
_cell.length_a   1.000
_cell.length_b   1.000
_cell.length_c   1.000
_cell.angle_alpha   90.00
_cell.angle_beta   90.00
_cell.angle_gamma   90.00
#
_symmetry.space_group_name_H-M   'P 1'
#
loop_
_entity.id
_entity.type
_entity.pdbx_description
1 polymer ?
#
loop_
_entity_poly.entity_id
_entity_poly.type
_entity_poly.pdbx_seq_one_letter_code
_entity_poly.pdbx_strand_id
1 'polypeptide(L)'
;MIHLHHAEAAHERRGGALILALVVVASVAGISLGLLRITQATTARQSHAVDDKRAFYLAEAGLSQAYFGLGAGMSGQIGSIEAPALVGDGLAWVDATERADGLLVLRSTGLCSAGRATLEVVVERVEEIPGIFADEEISIDAPFLVDGYDPEQPYFDQVKGGAITIDPAYPFLVVDTKNKLLFYEELFYRYYKVAGNNYSYDAVLDYRAHQLPEVDWDDFTDDDGFEEPPATMIGGPKGVQEDFVDEEYDSVVDYFAGIPKVTPPFISPKPTPLGPTTGQNGVLGSNGPISLTSGGSTLTIYGDVTPGPDACVSTGLGVVITGDKSARPAPLELEEVKVPDVDLLPAIVHDSSIPRVLPPGTLGYEGIQVAPGRELVLQGPGSLVVGQLTLDAEALLLVNNEGGAVDVFVTENAHLSQDSRVQTQSQDTSQLSLQGAPSATELELRARSDFYGTVYAPDAHVAVGKDFEIFGALVANTLALDPLVRLHCNTGDELGSAPMPRVLGWKIQEIPAQVRQNRGPPEQLLGIDKSTLKPLAEAGVKSSWTFTVTYTDLANQKATYQGPFEKFEHTKVKFFSPFPMPKLEPPDDEYTRAHGEWTMYIKYKTLFNIEKEFTGTVSTFSKSVMFQVAFVLDSAFYPPE
;
A
#
# COMPACT_ATOMS: atom_id res chain seq x y z
N MET A 1 -65.82 58.04 83.95
CA MET A 1 -66.49 57.43 82.78
C MET A 1 -65.79 57.85 81.47
N ILE A 2 -64.45 57.74 81.37
CA ILE A 2 -63.62 58.04 80.15
C ILE A 2 -62.41 57.07 80.07
N HIS A 3 -62.49 55.86 80.64
CA HIS A 3 -61.34 54.91 80.62
C HIS A 3 -61.65 53.52 80.03
N LEU A 4 -62.81 53.35 79.38
CA LEU A 4 -63.25 52.04 78.87
C LEU A 4 -63.33 51.93 77.33
N HIS A 5 -63.01 52.97 76.56
CA HIS A 5 -63.12 52.94 75.08
C HIS A 5 -61.80 52.69 74.30
N HIS A 6 -60.65 52.51 74.96
CA HIS A 6 -59.37 52.28 74.25
C HIS A 6 -58.91 50.82 74.18
N ALA A 7 -59.59 49.88 74.84
CA ALA A 7 -59.20 48.46 74.82
C ALA A 7 -59.80 47.66 73.64
N GLU A 8 -60.90 48.11 73.03
CA GLU A 8 -61.54 47.39 71.90
C GLU A 8 -60.86 47.67 70.54
N ALA A 9 -60.27 48.85 70.32
CA ALA A 9 -59.61 49.18 69.05
C ALA A 9 -58.25 48.45 68.83
N ALA A 10 -57.68 47.85 69.87
CA ALA A 10 -56.43 47.08 69.78
C ALA A 10 -56.66 45.61 69.35
N HIS A 11 -57.91 45.11 69.43
CA HIS A 11 -58.22 43.72 69.08
C HIS A 11 -58.55 43.55 67.59
N GLU A 12 -59.09 44.58 66.92
CA GLU A 12 -59.41 44.54 65.48
C GLU A 12 -58.18 44.64 64.55
N ARG A 13 -57.05 45.19 65.02
CA ARG A 13 -55.83 45.35 64.18
C ARG A 13 -54.93 44.12 64.12
N ARG A 14 -55.18 43.09 64.94
CA ARG A 14 -54.36 41.85 64.98
C ARG A 14 -54.71 40.86 63.87
N GLY A 15 -55.95 40.88 63.36
CA GLY A 15 -56.38 40.00 62.26
C GLY A 15 -55.79 40.39 60.90
N GLY A 16 -55.71 41.69 60.60
CA GLY A 16 -55.20 42.19 59.31
C GLY A 16 -53.73 41.88 59.07
N ALA A 17 -52.88 41.97 60.10
CA ALA A 17 -51.46 41.64 60.01
C ALA A 17 -51.21 40.15 59.73
N LEU A 18 -52.04 39.26 60.29
CA LEU A 18 -51.93 37.81 60.07
C LEU A 18 -52.37 37.41 58.66
N ILE A 19 -53.42 38.05 58.13
CA ILE A 19 -53.85 37.86 56.74
C ILE A 19 -52.77 38.34 55.77
N LEU A 20 -52.19 39.53 55.99
CA LEU A 20 -51.11 40.04 55.15
C LEU A 20 -49.86 39.14 55.22
N ALA A 21 -49.49 38.66 56.41
CA ALA A 21 -48.39 37.71 56.56
C ALA A 21 -48.65 36.38 55.82
N LEU A 22 -49.88 35.84 55.90
CA LEU A 22 -50.26 34.62 55.19
C LEU A 22 -50.22 34.81 53.67
N VAL A 23 -50.72 35.94 53.16
CA VAL A 23 -50.68 36.27 51.72
C VAL A 23 -49.23 36.39 51.24
N VAL A 24 -48.35 37.03 52.02
CA VAL A 24 -46.92 37.13 51.70
C VAL A 24 -46.27 35.75 51.70
N VAL A 25 -46.50 34.92 52.72
CA VAL A 25 -45.95 33.55 52.79
C VAL A 25 -46.45 32.69 51.62
N ALA A 26 -47.74 32.74 51.30
CA ALA A 26 -48.32 32.01 50.16
C ALA A 26 -47.72 32.48 48.82
N SER A 27 -47.50 33.79 48.66
CA SER A 27 -46.88 34.36 47.46
C SER A 27 -45.42 33.91 47.31
N VAL A 28 -44.64 33.95 48.40
CA VAL A 28 -43.25 33.46 48.42
C VAL A 28 -43.20 31.97 48.11
N ALA A 29 -44.06 31.15 48.72
CA ALA A 29 -44.14 29.72 48.45
C ALA A 29 -44.50 29.43 46.97
N GLY A 30 -45.42 30.20 46.39
CA GLY A 30 -45.78 30.11 44.98
C GLY A 30 -44.61 30.43 44.05
N ILE A 31 -43.85 31.49 44.35
CA ILE A 31 -42.65 31.86 43.59
C ILE A 31 -41.56 30.78 43.72
N SER A 32 -41.31 30.27 44.94
CA SER A 32 -40.34 29.19 45.15
C SER A 32 -40.69 27.92 44.37
N LEU A 33 -41.96 27.53 44.32
CA LEU A 33 -42.42 26.40 43.52
C LEU A 33 -42.27 26.68 42.02
N GLY A 34 -42.55 27.91 41.57
CA GLY A 34 -42.34 28.35 40.19
C GLY A 34 -40.87 28.26 39.78
N LEU A 35 -39.96 28.78 40.61
CA LEU A 35 -38.51 28.70 40.39
C LEU A 35 -38.02 27.26 40.38
N LEU A 36 -38.50 26.41 41.28
CA LEU A 36 -38.14 24.99 41.28
C LEU A 36 -38.53 24.29 39.98
N ARG A 37 -39.73 24.57 39.44
CA ARG A 37 -40.17 24.04 38.15
C ARG A 37 -39.32 24.55 36.99
N ILE A 38 -38.93 25.83 36.99
CA ILE A 38 -38.06 26.42 35.97
C ILE A 38 -36.66 25.79 36.03
N THR A 39 -36.10 25.62 37.22
CA THR A 39 -34.81 24.95 37.41
C THR A 39 -34.87 23.51 36.92
N GLN A 40 -35.90 22.75 37.31
CA GLN A 40 -36.10 21.37 36.83
C GLN A 40 -36.22 21.30 35.31
N ALA A 41 -37.00 22.19 34.69
CA ALA A 41 -37.14 22.27 33.25
C ALA A 41 -35.82 22.65 32.55
N THR A 42 -35.02 23.52 33.17
CA THR A 42 -33.72 23.95 32.62
C THR A 42 -32.68 22.85 32.73
N THR A 43 -32.59 22.17 33.88
CA THR A 43 -31.73 21.00 34.09
C THR A 43 -32.10 19.87 33.13
N ALA A 44 -33.40 19.59 32.92
CA ALA A 44 -33.84 18.60 31.93
C ALA A 44 -33.41 18.97 30.51
N ARG A 45 -33.60 20.23 30.08
CA ARG A 45 -33.14 20.70 28.76
C ARG A 45 -31.64 20.63 28.59
N GLN A 46 -30.87 20.98 29.62
CA GLN A 46 -29.41 20.88 29.59
C GLN A 46 -28.94 19.43 29.48
N SER A 47 -29.51 18.52 30.28
CA SER A 47 -29.23 17.09 30.19
C SER A 47 -29.54 16.57 28.79
N HIS A 48 -30.68 16.94 28.22
CA HIS A 48 -31.04 16.54 26.85
C HIS A 48 -30.09 17.11 25.80
N ALA A 49 -29.67 18.37 25.92
CA ALA A 49 -28.71 18.95 25.00
C ALA A 49 -27.34 18.25 25.09
N VAL A 50 -26.94 17.77 26.26
CA VAL A 50 -25.71 16.97 26.44
C VAL A 50 -25.88 15.58 25.83
N ASP A 51 -27.01 14.91 26.08
CA ASP A 51 -27.31 13.59 25.52
C ASP A 51 -27.37 13.64 23.98
N ASP A 52 -28.04 14.65 23.40
CA ASP A 52 -28.15 14.85 21.95
C ASP A 52 -26.77 15.08 21.31
N LYS A 53 -25.89 15.85 21.97
CA LYS A 53 -24.50 16.02 21.50
C LYS A 53 -23.69 14.73 21.58
N ARG A 54 -23.83 13.96 22.66
CA ARG A 54 -23.16 12.65 22.78
C ARG A 54 -23.62 11.70 21.69
N ALA A 55 -24.92 11.62 21.45
CA ALA A 55 -25.49 10.80 20.38
C ALA A 55 -24.99 11.23 18.98
N PHE A 56 -24.82 12.55 18.75
CA PHE A 56 -24.21 13.06 17.53
C PHE A 56 -22.77 12.57 17.35
N TYR A 57 -21.92 12.68 18.37
CA TYR A 57 -20.53 12.20 18.29
C TYR A 57 -20.44 10.68 18.13
N LEU A 58 -21.38 9.93 18.69
CA LEU A 58 -21.47 8.49 18.46
C LEU A 58 -21.84 8.15 17.01
N ALA A 59 -22.76 8.91 16.42
CA ALA A 59 -23.10 8.76 15.01
C ALA A 59 -21.90 9.11 14.12
N GLU A 60 -21.15 10.16 14.46
CA GLU A 60 -19.92 10.54 13.76
C GLU A 60 -18.84 9.45 13.87
N ALA A 61 -18.61 8.89 15.06
CA ALA A 61 -17.67 7.79 15.26
C ALA A 61 -18.04 6.55 14.44
N GLY A 62 -19.33 6.16 14.44
CA GLY A 62 -19.81 5.06 13.60
C GLY A 62 -19.57 5.32 12.12
N LEU A 63 -19.86 6.54 11.66
CA LEU A 63 -19.68 6.94 10.26
C LEU A 63 -18.21 6.93 9.83
N SER A 64 -17.32 7.46 10.66
CA SER A 64 -15.87 7.45 10.41
C SER A 64 -15.31 6.03 10.34
N GLN A 65 -15.75 5.15 11.24
CA GLN A 65 -15.35 3.74 11.20
C GLN A 65 -15.88 3.04 9.94
N ALA A 66 -17.11 3.35 9.52
CA ALA A 66 -17.70 2.77 8.31
C ALA A 66 -16.95 3.22 7.05
N TYR A 67 -16.63 4.51 6.99
CA TYR A 67 -15.84 5.12 5.94
C TYR A 67 -14.45 4.51 5.84
N PHE A 68 -13.74 4.37 6.96
CA PHE A 68 -12.45 3.67 7.01
C PHE A 68 -12.59 2.20 6.60
N GLY A 69 -13.66 1.53 7.06
CA GLY A 69 -13.95 0.15 6.70
C GLY A 69 -14.10 -0.04 5.18
N LEU A 70 -14.67 0.93 4.46
CA LEU A 70 -14.74 0.88 3.00
C LEU A 70 -13.38 0.91 2.33
N GLY A 71 -12.46 1.76 2.80
CA GLY A 71 -11.06 1.75 2.37
C GLY A 71 -10.33 0.46 2.75
N ALA A 72 -10.82 -0.31 3.71
CA ALA A 72 -10.32 -1.65 4.03
C ALA A 72 -11.05 -2.78 3.27
N GLY A 73 -11.85 -2.44 2.23
CA GLY A 73 -12.63 -3.40 1.45
C GLY A 73 -13.85 -4.00 2.17
N MET A 74 -14.26 -3.45 3.32
CA MET A 74 -15.48 -3.86 4.03
C MET A 74 -16.73 -3.29 3.36
N SER A 75 -17.91 -3.73 3.82
CA SER A 75 -19.21 -3.26 3.28
C SER A 75 -19.55 -1.80 3.64
N GLY A 76 -18.86 -1.21 4.62
CA GLY A 76 -19.27 0.04 5.26
C GLY A 76 -20.40 -0.13 6.29
N GLN A 77 -20.97 -1.32 6.43
CA GLN A 77 -21.96 -1.61 7.46
C GLN A 77 -21.28 -1.87 8.81
N ILE A 78 -21.85 -1.30 9.87
CA ILE A 78 -21.38 -1.49 11.25
C ILE A 78 -22.57 -1.85 12.13
N GLY A 79 -22.58 -3.06 12.67
CA GLY A 79 -23.70 -3.58 13.46
C GLY A 79 -25.03 -3.54 12.72
N SER A 80 -26.11 -3.61 13.50
CA SER A 80 -27.48 -3.34 13.03
C SER A 80 -28.30 -2.74 14.16
N ILE A 81 -29.57 -2.41 13.91
CA ILE A 81 -30.48 -1.97 14.97
C ILE A 81 -30.73 -3.05 16.03
N GLU A 82 -30.69 -4.34 15.65
CA GLU A 82 -30.85 -5.48 16.55
C GLU A 82 -29.55 -5.83 17.29
N ALA A 83 -28.40 -5.49 16.72
CA ALA A 83 -27.08 -5.75 17.29
C ALA A 83 -26.14 -4.55 17.03
N PRO A 84 -26.37 -3.40 17.70
CA PRO A 84 -25.58 -2.21 17.48
C PRO A 84 -24.18 -2.38 18.09
N ALA A 85 -23.24 -1.60 17.59
CA ALA A 85 -21.91 -1.51 18.15
C ALA A 85 -21.91 -0.73 19.46
N LEU A 86 -21.08 -1.18 20.40
CA LEU A 86 -20.84 -0.48 21.67
C LEU A 86 -19.71 0.54 21.51
N VAL A 87 -19.96 1.79 21.93
CA VAL A 87 -18.97 2.87 21.96
C VAL A 87 -19.07 3.57 23.32
N GLY A 88 -18.18 3.20 24.24
CA GLY A 88 -18.25 3.65 25.64
C GLY A 88 -19.60 3.28 26.27
N ASP A 89 -20.39 4.28 26.63
CA ASP A 89 -21.73 4.10 27.22
C ASP A 89 -22.89 4.18 26.22
N GLY A 90 -22.61 4.45 24.95
CA GLY A 90 -23.63 4.55 23.93
C GLY A 90 -23.58 3.42 22.90
N LEU A 91 -24.57 3.44 22.02
CA LEU A 91 -24.73 2.49 20.93
C LEU A 91 -24.62 3.23 19.60
N ALA A 92 -24.00 2.62 18.61
CA ALA A 92 -23.94 3.13 17.24
C ALA A 92 -24.13 1.99 16.23
N TRP A 93 -24.74 2.29 15.09
CA TRP A 93 -24.73 1.38 13.94
C TRP A 93 -24.75 2.19 12.65
N VAL A 94 -24.28 1.59 11.57
CA VAL A 94 -24.25 2.20 10.23
C VAL A 94 -24.92 1.26 9.25
N ASP A 95 -26.00 1.75 8.62
CA ASP A 95 -26.60 1.11 7.46
C ASP A 95 -25.87 1.59 6.19
N ALA A 96 -25.28 0.66 5.45
CA ALA A 96 -24.67 0.94 4.15
C ALA A 96 -25.63 0.47 3.04
N THR A 97 -26.07 1.38 2.18
CA THR A 97 -26.99 1.06 1.08
C THR A 97 -26.41 1.55 -0.24
N GLU A 98 -26.12 0.61 -1.13
CA GLU A 98 -25.70 0.91 -2.49
C GLU A 98 -26.91 1.35 -3.32
N ARG A 99 -26.74 2.42 -4.09
CA ARG A 99 -27.76 2.96 -4.98
C ARG A 99 -27.57 2.42 -6.40
N ALA A 100 -28.58 2.61 -7.24
CA ALA A 100 -28.54 2.19 -8.65
C ALA A 100 -27.47 2.94 -9.48
N ASP A 101 -26.94 4.05 -8.98
CA ASP A 101 -25.87 4.85 -9.60
C ASP A 101 -24.47 4.48 -9.09
N GLY A 102 -24.32 3.36 -8.35
CA GLY A 102 -23.03 2.92 -7.79
C GLY A 102 -22.57 3.71 -6.56
N LEU A 103 -23.30 4.76 -6.18
CA LEU A 103 -23.00 5.52 -4.97
C LEU A 103 -23.44 4.74 -3.72
N LEU A 104 -22.62 4.83 -2.68
CA LEU A 104 -22.90 4.20 -1.40
C LEU A 104 -23.40 5.23 -0.40
N VAL A 105 -24.54 4.97 0.21
CA VAL A 105 -25.11 5.81 1.27
C VAL A 105 -24.81 5.16 2.62
N LEU A 106 -24.03 5.84 3.44
CA LEU A 106 -23.74 5.44 4.82
C LEU A 106 -24.64 6.24 5.76
N ARG A 107 -25.55 5.55 6.45
CA ARG A 107 -26.43 6.16 7.45
C ARG A 107 -26.06 5.66 8.85
N SER A 108 -25.38 6.52 9.60
CA SER A 108 -24.97 6.22 10.97
C SER A 108 -25.98 6.74 11.98
N THR A 109 -26.42 5.90 12.92
CA THR A 109 -27.26 6.31 14.04
C THR A 109 -26.53 6.09 15.36
N GLY A 110 -26.45 7.14 16.18
CA GLY A 110 -25.89 7.11 17.52
C GLY A 110 -26.97 7.29 18.59
N LEU A 111 -26.85 6.55 19.69
CA LEU A 111 -27.72 6.61 20.86
C LEU A 111 -26.90 6.72 22.15
N CYS A 112 -27.21 7.71 22.98
CA CYS A 112 -26.61 7.86 24.31
C CYS A 112 -27.66 8.39 25.29
N SER A 113 -27.93 7.66 26.38
CA SER A 113 -28.99 8.03 27.33
C SER A 113 -30.31 8.29 26.59
N ALA A 114 -30.91 9.47 26.72
CA ALA A 114 -32.13 9.86 26.01
C ALA A 114 -31.86 10.51 24.63
N GLY A 115 -30.61 10.75 24.28
CA GLY A 115 -30.18 11.41 23.06
C GLY A 115 -30.11 10.45 21.88
N ARG A 116 -30.45 10.96 20.70
CA ARG A 116 -30.36 10.24 19.43
C ARG A 116 -29.92 11.20 18.34
N ALA A 117 -29.05 10.74 17.45
CA ALA A 117 -28.66 11.47 16.24
C ALA A 117 -28.50 10.48 15.09
N THR A 118 -28.79 10.95 13.87
CA THR A 118 -28.55 10.19 12.65
C THR A 118 -27.84 11.08 11.64
N LEU A 119 -26.71 10.59 11.12
CA LEU A 119 -25.91 11.23 10.09
C LEU A 119 -25.98 10.39 8.81
N GLU A 120 -26.00 11.05 7.67
CA GLU A 120 -25.95 10.39 6.37
C GLU A 120 -24.82 10.99 5.54
N VAL A 121 -23.98 10.14 4.96
CA VAL A 121 -22.96 10.50 3.98
C VAL A 121 -23.20 9.71 2.71
N VAL A 122 -23.06 10.39 1.57
CA VAL A 122 -22.98 9.75 0.26
C VAL A 122 -21.51 9.70 -0.11
N VAL A 123 -21.01 8.50 -0.31
CA VAL A 123 -19.64 8.25 -0.74
C VAL A 123 -19.64 7.55 -2.09
N GLU A 124 -18.63 7.85 -2.87
CA GLU A 124 -18.31 7.19 -4.13
C GLU A 124 -17.09 6.31 -3.89
N ARG A 125 -17.16 5.03 -4.25
CA ARG A 125 -15.96 4.20 -4.23
C ARG A 125 -15.10 4.66 -5.39
N VAL A 126 -13.97 5.30 -5.07
CA VAL A 126 -12.96 5.58 -6.07
C VAL A 126 -12.22 4.27 -6.26
N GLU A 127 -12.33 3.70 -7.45
CA GLU A 127 -11.46 2.59 -7.80
C GLU A 127 -10.09 3.17 -8.11
N GLU A 128 -9.04 2.61 -7.50
CA GLU A 128 -7.68 3.01 -7.81
C GLU A 128 -7.42 2.68 -9.27
N ILE A 129 -6.82 3.63 -9.98
CA ILE A 129 -6.29 3.37 -11.30
C ILE A 129 -5.27 2.24 -11.12
N PRO A 130 -5.48 1.07 -11.75
CA PRO A 130 -4.55 -0.03 -11.58
C PRO A 130 -3.18 0.40 -12.13
N GLY A 131 -2.12 -0.14 -11.55
CA GLY A 131 -0.75 0.19 -11.96
C GLY A 131 -0.56 0.14 -13.47
N ILE A 132 -1.16 -0.83 -14.18
CA ILE A 132 -1.21 -0.85 -15.64
C ILE A 132 -2.66 -0.99 -16.10
N PHE A 133 -3.13 -0.10 -16.97
CA PHE A 133 -4.49 -0.08 -17.49
C PHE A 133 -4.58 0.19 -18.99
N ALA A 134 -5.54 -0.45 -19.66
CA ALA A 134 -6.01 -0.02 -20.97
C ALA A 134 -7.55 0.11 -20.98
N ASP A 135 -8.07 1.17 -21.59
CA ASP A 135 -9.52 1.35 -21.77
C ASP A 135 -10.12 0.30 -22.73
N GLU A 136 -9.34 -0.16 -23.69
CA GLU A 136 -9.70 -1.23 -24.62
C GLU A 136 -9.07 -2.58 -24.25
N GLU A 137 -9.30 -3.59 -25.10
CA GLU A 137 -8.72 -4.92 -24.99
C GLU A 137 -7.19 -4.88 -24.86
N ILE A 138 -6.65 -5.68 -23.93
CA ILE A 138 -5.22 -5.96 -23.84
C ILE A 138 -4.95 -7.30 -24.51
N SER A 139 -4.21 -7.30 -25.61
CA SER A 139 -3.75 -8.53 -26.27
C SER A 139 -2.22 -8.54 -26.33
N ILE A 140 -1.60 -9.33 -25.45
CA ILE A 140 -0.14 -9.44 -25.36
C ILE A 140 0.29 -10.83 -25.80
N ASP A 141 1.05 -10.92 -26.89
CA ASP A 141 1.61 -12.16 -27.44
C ASP A 141 3.14 -12.20 -27.31
N ALA A 142 3.65 -11.83 -26.13
CA ALA A 142 5.07 -11.74 -25.87
C ALA A 142 5.39 -11.98 -24.39
N PRO A 143 6.59 -12.47 -24.05
CA PRO A 143 7.03 -12.51 -22.65
C PRO A 143 7.12 -11.09 -22.08
N PHE A 144 6.55 -10.84 -20.91
CA PHE A 144 6.73 -9.59 -20.15
C PHE A 144 6.59 -9.87 -18.65
N LEU A 145 6.99 -8.89 -17.84
CA LEU A 145 6.91 -8.94 -16.37
C LEU A 145 6.03 -7.81 -15.85
N VAL A 146 5.15 -8.14 -14.90
CA VAL A 146 4.46 -7.16 -14.05
C VAL A 146 4.63 -7.56 -12.59
N ASP A 147 5.09 -6.64 -11.75
CA ASP A 147 5.09 -6.78 -10.29
C ASP A 147 4.93 -5.42 -9.61
N GLY A 148 5.15 -5.34 -8.29
CA GLY A 148 5.05 -4.12 -7.50
C GLY A 148 6.41 -3.50 -7.18
N TYR A 149 6.41 -2.19 -6.91
CA TYR A 149 7.55 -1.36 -6.58
C TYR A 149 7.22 -0.33 -5.48
N ASP A 150 7.93 -0.39 -4.37
CA ASP A 150 7.86 0.58 -3.28
C ASP A 150 8.90 1.72 -3.47
N PRO A 151 8.52 2.97 -3.77
CA PRO A 151 9.45 4.07 -3.97
C PRO A 151 10.26 4.44 -2.72
N GLU A 152 9.90 3.96 -1.53
CA GLU A 152 10.67 4.20 -0.30
C GLU A 152 11.98 3.39 -0.25
N GLN A 153 12.11 2.37 -1.09
CA GLN A 153 13.27 1.49 -1.14
C GLN A 153 13.76 1.32 -2.58
N PRO A 154 15.08 1.20 -2.82
CA PRO A 154 15.57 0.81 -4.13
C PRO A 154 14.90 -0.49 -4.56
N TYR A 155 14.45 -0.57 -5.82
CA TYR A 155 13.74 -1.76 -6.34
C TYR A 155 14.50 -3.05 -6.04
N PHE A 156 15.83 -3.00 -6.21
CA PHE A 156 16.70 -4.13 -5.95
C PHE A 156 16.60 -4.68 -4.51
N ASP A 157 16.39 -3.84 -3.51
CA ASP A 157 16.25 -4.28 -2.11
C ASP A 157 14.90 -4.98 -1.84
N GLN A 158 13.93 -4.79 -2.74
CA GLN A 158 12.59 -5.38 -2.67
C GLN A 158 12.50 -6.71 -3.44
N VAL A 159 13.42 -6.94 -4.38
CA VAL A 159 13.48 -8.14 -5.20
C VAL A 159 13.55 -9.37 -4.29
N LYS A 160 12.57 -10.26 -4.44
CA LYS A 160 12.59 -11.56 -3.75
C LYS A 160 13.45 -12.53 -4.54
N GLY A 161 14.76 -12.29 -4.52
CA GLY A 161 15.72 -13.29 -4.93
C GLY A 161 15.62 -14.48 -3.98
N GLY A 162 15.52 -15.70 -4.53
CA GLY A 162 15.65 -16.90 -3.71
C GLY A 162 16.94 -16.79 -2.91
N ALA A 163 16.82 -16.65 -1.59
CA ALA A 163 17.98 -16.55 -0.72
C ALA A 163 18.88 -17.75 -1.01
N ILE A 164 20.12 -17.50 -1.42
CA ILE A 164 21.06 -18.57 -1.58
C ILE A 164 21.71 -18.77 -0.22
N THR A 165 21.34 -19.90 0.38
CA THR A 165 22.04 -20.41 1.53
C THR A 165 23.41 -20.85 1.07
N ILE A 166 24.41 -20.06 1.42
CA ILE A 166 25.80 -20.47 1.24
C ILE A 166 26.08 -21.45 2.37
N ASP A 167 26.43 -22.69 2.00
CA ASP A 167 26.87 -23.67 2.98
C ASP A 167 28.18 -23.16 3.62
N PRO A 168 28.21 -22.85 4.92
CA PRO A 168 29.39 -22.33 5.60
C PRO A 168 30.56 -23.32 5.60
N ALA A 169 30.34 -24.59 5.26
CA ALA A 169 31.41 -25.58 5.09
C ALA A 169 32.22 -25.38 3.80
N TYR A 170 31.76 -24.55 2.86
CA TYR A 170 32.53 -24.21 1.66
C TYR A 170 33.38 -22.95 1.92
N PRO A 171 34.70 -23.03 1.72
CA PRO A 171 35.57 -21.86 1.83
C PRO A 171 35.35 -20.96 0.61
N PHE A 172 34.39 -20.03 0.68
CA PHE A 172 34.36 -18.90 -0.24
C PHE A 172 35.42 -17.87 0.16
N LEU A 173 35.96 -17.18 -0.83
CA LEU A 173 37.02 -16.19 -0.63
C LEU A 173 36.42 -14.78 -0.63
N VAL A 174 36.76 -14.04 0.43
CA VAL A 174 36.52 -12.60 0.64
C VAL A 174 35.09 -12.15 0.36
N VAL A 175 34.34 -12.05 1.45
CA VAL A 175 33.17 -11.17 1.53
C VAL A 175 33.73 -9.79 1.79
N ASP A 176 33.87 -8.96 0.75
CA ASP A 176 34.11 -7.54 0.98
C ASP A 176 32.80 -6.97 1.54
N THR A 177 32.72 -6.89 2.86
CA THR A 177 31.54 -6.40 3.56
C THR A 177 31.29 -4.92 3.37
N LYS A 178 32.34 -4.16 3.03
CA LYS A 178 32.27 -2.72 2.79
C LYS A 178 31.68 -2.45 1.41
N ASN A 179 32.14 -3.17 0.39
CA ASN A 179 31.71 -3.00 -0.99
C ASN A 179 30.64 -3.99 -1.45
N LYS A 180 30.20 -4.87 -0.53
CA LYS A 180 29.14 -5.84 -0.77
C LYS A 180 29.48 -6.80 -1.93
N LEU A 181 30.73 -7.29 -2.02
CA LEU A 181 31.19 -8.17 -3.11
C LEU A 181 31.53 -9.57 -2.59
N LEU A 182 31.18 -10.58 -3.37
CA LEU A 182 31.46 -12.00 -3.14
C LEU A 182 32.13 -12.57 -4.39
N PHE A 183 33.30 -13.20 -4.25
CA PHE A 183 34.00 -13.80 -5.37
C PHE A 183 33.78 -15.32 -5.43
N TYR A 184 33.31 -15.83 -6.58
CA TYR A 184 33.06 -17.25 -6.78
C TYR A 184 33.26 -17.63 -8.26
N GLU A 185 34.01 -18.70 -8.54
CA GLU A 185 34.27 -19.21 -9.91
C GLU A 185 34.74 -18.11 -10.90
N GLU A 186 35.70 -17.27 -10.52
CA GLU A 186 36.23 -16.16 -11.34
C GLU A 186 35.25 -15.01 -11.60
N LEU A 187 34.11 -14.99 -10.89
CA LEU A 187 33.07 -13.98 -11.04
C LEU A 187 32.87 -13.24 -9.72
N PHE A 188 32.67 -11.92 -9.81
CA PHE A 188 32.23 -11.13 -8.67
C PHE A 188 30.70 -11.09 -8.65
N TYR A 189 30.14 -11.25 -7.46
CA TYR A 189 28.72 -11.15 -7.18
C TYR A 189 28.55 -10.02 -6.19
N ARG A 190 27.77 -8.99 -6.53
CA ARG A 190 27.38 -7.99 -5.53
C ARG A 190 26.25 -8.55 -4.68
N TYR A 191 26.38 -8.55 -3.35
CA TYR A 191 25.42 -9.12 -2.41
C TYR A 191 24.87 -8.07 -1.44
N TYR A 192 23.58 -8.11 -1.08
CA TYR A 192 22.94 -6.95 -0.45
C TYR A 192 22.37 -7.18 0.95
N LYS A 193 22.20 -8.45 1.33
CA LYS A 193 21.65 -8.82 2.63
C LYS A 193 22.39 -10.02 3.21
N VAL A 194 22.90 -9.84 4.43
CA VAL A 194 23.45 -10.91 5.27
C VAL A 194 22.48 -11.13 6.42
N ALA A 195 21.81 -12.27 6.43
CA ALA A 195 21.03 -12.71 7.59
C ALA A 195 21.51 -14.12 7.96
N GLY A 196 22.48 -14.19 8.88
CA GLY A 196 23.23 -15.43 9.13
C GLY A 196 24.12 -15.79 7.94
N ASN A 197 24.10 -17.07 7.52
CA ASN A 197 24.87 -17.59 6.37
C ASN A 197 24.13 -17.49 5.02
N ASN A 198 23.04 -16.72 4.97
CA ASN A 198 22.27 -16.52 3.73
C ASN A 198 22.68 -15.19 3.09
N TYR A 199 23.07 -15.27 1.82
CA TYR A 199 23.47 -14.12 1.01
C TYR A 199 22.54 -14.03 -0.22
N SER A 200 22.18 -12.81 -0.64
CA SER A 200 21.36 -12.55 -1.84
C SER A 200 22.16 -11.66 -2.78
N TYR A 201 22.19 -11.94 -4.10
CA TYR A 201 23.08 -11.28 -5.07
C TYR A 201 22.39 -10.77 -6.35
N ASP A 202 23.01 -9.76 -6.99
CA ASP A 202 22.51 -8.98 -8.14
C ASP A 202 22.48 -9.76 -9.46
N ALA A 203 23.66 -10.23 -9.83
CA ALA A 203 24.02 -10.67 -11.16
C ALA A 203 25.51 -11.01 -11.11
N VAL A 204 25.93 -11.79 -12.09
CA VAL A 204 27.33 -12.04 -12.38
C VAL A 204 27.95 -10.74 -12.91
N LEU A 205 28.84 -10.11 -12.15
CA LEU A 205 29.73 -9.08 -12.69
C LEU A 205 30.84 -9.80 -13.47
N ASP A 206 30.74 -9.80 -14.80
CA ASP A 206 31.86 -10.21 -15.66
C ASP A 206 32.92 -9.09 -15.64
N TYR A 207 33.90 -9.25 -14.77
CA TYR A 207 34.98 -8.29 -14.53
C TYR A 207 35.82 -8.03 -15.79
N ARG A 208 35.76 -8.91 -16.80
CA ARG A 208 36.49 -8.70 -18.07
C ARG A 208 35.85 -7.63 -18.96
N ALA A 209 34.62 -7.22 -18.70
CA ALA A 209 33.84 -6.35 -19.59
C ALA A 209 33.68 -4.89 -19.13
N HIS A 210 33.99 -4.54 -17.87
CA HIS A 210 33.74 -3.21 -17.32
C HIS A 210 34.99 -2.61 -16.67
N GLN A 211 35.38 -1.39 -17.08
CA GLN A 211 36.37 -0.56 -16.37
C GLN A 211 35.67 0.10 -15.18
N LEU A 212 35.88 -0.44 -13.97
CA LEU A 212 35.41 0.18 -12.73
C LEU A 212 36.36 1.30 -12.28
N PRO A 213 35.91 2.21 -11.39
CA PRO A 213 36.79 3.17 -10.72
C PRO A 213 37.87 2.41 -9.94
N GLU A 214 39.10 2.95 -9.89
CA GLU A 214 40.21 2.41 -9.09
C GLU A 214 39.73 2.06 -7.67
N VAL A 215 39.69 0.76 -7.38
CA VAL A 215 39.60 0.27 -6.01
C VAL A 215 40.97 0.53 -5.39
N ASP A 216 41.02 1.32 -4.33
CA ASP A 216 42.23 1.58 -3.57
C ASP A 216 42.55 0.33 -2.73
N TRP A 217 43.55 -0.43 -3.17
CA TRP A 217 43.94 -1.71 -2.56
C TRP A 217 44.77 -1.51 -1.28
N ASP A 218 45.29 -0.31 -1.01
CA ASP A 218 46.10 -0.02 0.18
C ASP A 218 45.26 -0.13 1.49
N ASP A 219 43.93 -0.09 1.40
CA ASP A 219 42.99 -0.27 2.53
C ASP A 219 42.88 -1.75 2.99
N PHE A 220 43.52 -2.71 2.30
CA PHE A 220 43.51 -4.14 2.65
C PHE A 220 44.63 -4.56 3.62
N THR A 221 45.68 -3.77 3.81
CA THR A 221 46.88 -4.18 4.57
C THR A 221 46.97 -3.64 5.99
N ASP A 222 46.06 -2.75 6.39
CA ASP A 222 46.23 -1.96 7.61
C ASP A 222 45.31 -2.46 8.74
N ASP A 223 45.55 -3.68 9.24
CA ASP A 223 45.14 -4.07 10.60
C ASP A 223 46.18 -5.03 11.22
N ASP A 224 46.79 -4.54 12.30
CA ASP A 224 47.21 -5.28 13.49
C ASP A 224 48.33 -6.33 13.44
N GLY A 225 49.58 -5.86 13.56
CA GLY A 225 50.45 -6.46 14.58
C GLY A 225 51.68 -7.26 14.12
N PHE A 226 52.30 -6.92 13.00
CA PHE A 226 53.70 -7.29 12.77
C PHE A 226 54.62 -6.08 12.93
N GLU A 227 55.42 -6.09 13.99
CA GLU A 227 56.51 -5.13 14.21
C GLU A 227 57.50 -5.20 13.04
N GLU A 228 57.57 -4.14 12.23
CA GLU A 228 58.65 -3.98 11.25
C GLU A 228 60.01 -3.78 11.95
N PRO A 229 61.10 -4.39 11.44
CA PRO A 229 62.44 -4.16 11.96
C PRO A 229 62.95 -2.75 11.59
N PRO A 230 63.87 -2.16 12.38
CA PRO A 230 64.20 -0.75 12.27
C PRO A 230 64.92 -0.39 10.96
N ALA A 231 64.38 0.64 10.32
CA ALA A 231 64.89 1.29 9.11
C ALA A 231 66.36 1.73 9.24
N THR A 232 67.20 1.27 8.32
CA THR A 232 68.39 2.02 7.88
C THR A 232 68.78 1.58 6.47
N MET A 233 68.84 2.56 5.55
CA MET A 233 69.59 2.66 4.27
C MET A 233 68.73 3.44 3.25
N ILE A 234 68.80 4.76 3.23
CA ILE A 234 69.61 5.58 2.30
C ILE A 234 69.38 5.25 0.81
N GLY A 235 68.57 6.11 0.16
CA GLY A 235 68.83 6.65 -1.18
C GLY A 235 68.50 5.78 -2.40
N GLY A 236 67.34 6.01 -3.01
CA GLY A 236 67.00 5.58 -4.38
C GLY A 236 66.02 6.57 -5.05
N PRO A 237 66.08 6.75 -6.39
CA PRO A 237 65.46 7.88 -7.07
C PRO A 237 63.94 7.70 -7.29
N LYS A 238 63.22 8.82 -7.30
CA LYS A 238 61.82 8.92 -7.72
C LYS A 238 61.64 8.33 -9.12
N GLY A 239 60.76 7.32 -9.23
CA GLY A 239 60.26 6.83 -10.52
C GLY A 239 60.02 5.32 -10.54
N VAL A 240 59.06 4.84 -9.76
CA VAL A 240 58.30 3.60 -10.03
C VAL A 240 56.94 3.79 -9.37
N GLN A 241 55.90 3.98 -10.17
CA GLN A 241 54.50 4.01 -9.74
C GLN A 241 53.73 3.46 -10.93
N GLU A 242 53.64 2.13 -11.04
CA GLU A 242 52.71 1.39 -11.92
C GLU A 242 52.82 -0.16 -11.79
N ASP A 243 53.87 -0.73 -11.18
CA ASP A 243 54.09 -2.21 -11.19
C ASP A 243 53.55 -3.00 -9.97
N PHE A 244 52.84 -2.38 -9.00
CA PHE A 244 52.42 -3.10 -7.77
C PHE A 244 51.06 -3.80 -7.85
N VAL A 245 50.25 -3.53 -8.88
CA VAL A 245 48.89 -4.11 -8.97
C VAL A 245 48.89 -5.51 -9.61
N ASP A 246 49.92 -5.84 -10.41
CA ASP A 246 49.96 -7.11 -11.14
C ASP A 246 50.47 -8.29 -10.30
N GLU A 247 51.39 -8.08 -9.33
CA GLU A 247 51.91 -9.17 -8.49
C GLU A 247 50.89 -9.69 -7.45
N GLU A 248 49.99 -8.82 -6.96
CA GLU A 248 48.95 -9.24 -6.01
C GLU A 248 47.84 -10.05 -6.70
N TYR A 249 47.49 -9.68 -7.94
CA TYR A 249 46.54 -10.44 -8.76
C TYR A 249 47.07 -11.86 -9.06
N ASP A 250 48.33 -11.99 -9.46
CA ASP A 250 48.95 -13.28 -9.72
C ASP A 250 49.06 -14.14 -8.45
N SER A 251 49.28 -13.52 -7.27
CA SER A 251 49.33 -14.25 -6.00
C SER A 251 47.98 -14.85 -5.59
N VAL A 252 46.88 -14.12 -5.87
CA VAL A 252 45.51 -14.57 -5.65
C VAL A 252 45.21 -15.70 -6.63
N VAL A 253 45.51 -15.54 -7.93
CA VAL A 253 45.31 -16.57 -8.97
C VAL A 253 46.08 -17.86 -8.67
N ASP A 254 47.35 -17.77 -8.29
CA ASP A 254 48.18 -18.93 -7.96
C ASP A 254 47.72 -19.66 -6.68
N TYR A 255 47.20 -18.92 -5.70
CA TYR A 255 46.57 -19.52 -4.52
C TYR A 255 45.33 -20.36 -4.90
N PHE A 256 44.54 -19.95 -5.90
CA PHE A 256 43.37 -20.70 -6.37
C PHE A 256 43.69 -21.88 -7.29
N ALA A 257 44.81 -21.84 -8.00
CA ALA A 257 45.23 -22.92 -8.90
C ALA A 257 45.45 -24.27 -8.18
N GLY A 258 45.71 -24.24 -6.87
CA GLY A 258 45.94 -25.42 -6.04
C GLY A 258 44.71 -26.05 -5.37
N ILE A 259 43.55 -25.38 -5.39
CA ILE A 259 42.34 -25.87 -4.70
C ILE A 259 41.56 -26.81 -5.63
N PRO A 260 41.21 -28.04 -5.21
CA PRO A 260 40.38 -28.93 -6.02
C PRO A 260 39.04 -28.27 -6.34
N LYS A 261 38.71 -28.15 -7.64
CA LYS A 261 37.40 -27.70 -8.12
C LYS A 261 36.34 -28.72 -7.70
N VAL A 262 35.79 -28.57 -6.50
CA VAL A 262 34.58 -29.26 -6.08
C VAL A 262 33.43 -28.34 -6.41
N THR A 263 32.73 -28.62 -7.50
CA THR A 263 31.52 -27.89 -7.87
C THR A 263 30.43 -28.25 -6.84
N PRO A 264 30.01 -27.34 -5.93
CA PRO A 264 28.87 -27.60 -5.08
C PRO A 264 27.63 -27.87 -5.94
N PRO A 265 26.64 -28.64 -5.45
CA PRO A 265 25.33 -28.73 -6.09
C PRO A 265 24.64 -27.36 -5.96
N PHE A 266 24.99 -26.47 -6.87
CA PHE A 266 24.45 -25.14 -6.97
C PHE A 266 23.08 -25.23 -7.64
N ILE A 267 22.02 -25.00 -6.86
CA ILE A 267 20.68 -24.78 -7.40
C ILE A 267 20.43 -23.29 -7.29
N SER A 268 21.11 -22.50 -8.13
CA SER A 268 20.67 -21.12 -8.32
C SER A 268 19.35 -21.14 -9.09
N PRO A 269 18.35 -20.34 -8.69
CA PRO A 269 17.21 -20.12 -9.55
C PRO A 269 17.74 -19.59 -10.88
N LYS A 270 17.53 -20.38 -11.95
CA LYS A 270 17.96 -20.00 -13.30
C LYS A 270 17.46 -18.58 -13.56
N PRO A 271 18.34 -17.59 -13.80
CA PRO A 271 17.91 -16.22 -14.02
C PRO A 271 16.86 -16.21 -15.11
N THR A 272 15.71 -15.62 -14.81
CA THR A 272 14.65 -15.52 -15.80
C THR A 272 15.09 -14.51 -16.86
N PRO A 273 14.73 -14.70 -18.14
CA PRO A 273 15.00 -13.69 -19.17
C PRO A 273 14.38 -12.32 -18.87
N LEU A 274 13.42 -12.26 -17.93
CA LEU A 274 12.72 -11.07 -17.47
C LEU A 274 13.43 -10.36 -16.31
N GLY A 275 14.59 -10.84 -15.87
CA GLY A 275 15.35 -10.20 -14.79
C GLY A 275 14.78 -10.44 -13.38
N PRO A 276 15.18 -9.61 -12.40
CA PRO A 276 14.73 -9.69 -11.01
C PRO A 276 13.29 -9.19 -10.83
N THR A 277 12.60 -9.71 -9.82
CA THR A 277 11.20 -9.39 -9.50
C THR A 277 10.96 -9.31 -8.00
N THR A 278 10.05 -8.45 -7.55
CA THR A 278 9.54 -8.41 -6.17
C THR A 278 8.60 -9.58 -5.87
N GLY A 279 8.05 -10.20 -6.91
CA GLY A 279 7.22 -11.40 -6.80
C GLY A 279 5.84 -11.15 -6.19
N GLN A 280 5.38 -9.89 -6.10
CA GLN A 280 4.09 -9.52 -5.52
C GLN A 280 3.57 -8.18 -6.07
N ASN A 281 2.30 -7.88 -5.78
CA ASN A 281 1.65 -6.57 -5.96
C ASN A 281 1.66 -5.97 -7.38
N GLY A 282 1.85 -6.78 -8.42
CA GLY A 282 1.58 -6.36 -9.79
C GLY A 282 0.08 -6.18 -10.03
N VAL A 283 -0.32 -5.17 -10.79
CA VAL A 283 -1.73 -4.96 -11.15
C VAL A 283 -1.85 -4.66 -12.63
N LEU A 284 -2.60 -5.50 -13.36
CA LEU A 284 -2.94 -5.30 -14.76
C LEU A 284 -4.46 -5.25 -14.93
N GLY A 285 -5.00 -4.16 -15.45
CA GLY A 285 -6.43 -4.00 -15.66
C GLY A 285 -6.77 -3.63 -17.10
N SER A 286 -8.01 -3.88 -17.49
CA SER A 286 -8.58 -3.40 -18.74
C SER A 286 -10.08 -3.18 -18.59
N ASN A 287 -10.66 -2.28 -19.38
CA ASN A 287 -12.12 -2.17 -19.56
C ASN A 287 -12.66 -3.17 -20.61
N GLY A 288 -11.77 -3.82 -21.36
CA GLY A 288 -12.06 -4.91 -22.28
C GLY A 288 -11.59 -6.29 -21.78
N PRO A 289 -11.59 -7.30 -22.67
CA PRO A 289 -10.95 -8.59 -22.39
C PRO A 289 -9.43 -8.46 -22.30
N ILE A 290 -8.81 -9.43 -21.62
CA ILE A 290 -7.34 -9.53 -21.50
C ILE A 290 -6.92 -10.89 -22.08
N SER A 291 -6.17 -10.87 -23.17
CA SER A 291 -5.59 -12.05 -23.82
C SER A 291 -4.08 -12.06 -23.65
N LEU A 292 -3.56 -13.07 -22.97
CA LEU A 292 -2.15 -13.23 -22.65
C LEU A 292 -1.63 -14.51 -23.29
N THR A 293 -0.70 -14.39 -24.23
CA THR A 293 0.04 -15.49 -24.83
C THR A 293 1.54 -15.16 -24.83
N SER A 294 2.40 -16.17 -24.78
CA SER A 294 3.85 -15.94 -24.64
C SER A 294 4.69 -16.57 -25.74
N GLY A 295 4.04 -17.12 -26.79
CA GLY A 295 4.72 -17.83 -27.87
C GLY A 295 5.61 -19.00 -27.42
N GLY A 296 5.44 -19.52 -26.19
CA GLY A 296 6.29 -20.57 -25.60
C GLY A 296 7.38 -20.09 -24.64
N SER A 297 7.50 -18.77 -24.42
CA SER A 297 8.33 -18.18 -23.36
C SER A 297 7.53 -18.02 -22.05
N THR A 298 8.15 -17.52 -20.99
CA THR A 298 7.43 -17.22 -19.74
C THR A 298 6.94 -15.78 -19.77
N LEU A 299 5.65 -15.58 -19.48
CA LEU A 299 5.03 -14.29 -19.20
C LEU A 299 4.55 -14.35 -17.74
N THR A 300 4.99 -13.41 -16.90
CA THR A 300 4.68 -13.46 -15.47
C THR A 300 4.07 -12.16 -14.97
N ILE A 301 2.92 -12.26 -14.32
CA ILE A 301 2.26 -11.18 -13.60
C ILE A 301 2.16 -11.58 -12.14
N TYR A 302 2.92 -10.91 -11.28
CA TYR A 302 2.96 -11.14 -9.86
C TYR A 302 1.89 -10.34 -9.11
N GLY A 303 0.62 -10.51 -9.49
CA GLY A 303 -0.52 -9.96 -8.77
C GLY A 303 -1.79 -10.07 -9.59
N ASP A 304 -2.67 -9.09 -9.47
CA ASP A 304 -4.05 -9.17 -9.96
C ASP A 304 -4.15 -8.79 -11.44
N VAL A 305 -5.07 -9.47 -12.14
CA VAL A 305 -5.39 -9.22 -13.55
C VAL A 305 -6.90 -9.02 -13.70
N THR A 306 -7.34 -7.78 -13.83
CA THR A 306 -8.77 -7.42 -13.68
C THR A 306 -9.35 -6.96 -15.02
N PRO A 307 -10.03 -7.84 -15.79
CA PRO A 307 -10.66 -7.45 -17.05
C PRO A 307 -11.93 -6.64 -16.80
N GLY A 308 -12.48 -6.04 -17.86
CA GLY A 308 -13.70 -5.23 -17.78
C GLY A 308 -14.94 -6.05 -17.43
N PRO A 309 -16.09 -5.39 -17.23
CA PRO A 309 -17.34 -6.08 -16.94
C PRO A 309 -17.72 -7.10 -17.99
N ASP A 310 -18.19 -8.25 -17.54
CA ASP A 310 -18.54 -9.40 -18.37
C ASP A 310 -17.39 -9.97 -19.24
N ALA A 311 -16.18 -9.40 -19.16
CA ALA A 311 -15.00 -9.87 -19.85
C ALA A 311 -14.24 -10.93 -19.04
N CYS A 312 -13.27 -11.58 -19.67
CA CYS A 312 -12.48 -12.64 -19.03
C CYS A 312 -10.99 -12.52 -19.37
N VAL A 313 -10.16 -13.08 -18.50
CA VAL A 313 -8.73 -13.27 -18.77
C VAL A 313 -8.52 -14.59 -19.51
N SER A 314 -8.02 -14.52 -20.74
CA SER A 314 -7.58 -15.67 -21.53
C SER A 314 -6.08 -15.84 -21.42
N THR A 315 -5.61 -17.03 -21.03
CA THR A 315 -4.17 -17.30 -20.85
C THR A 315 -3.70 -18.46 -21.72
N GLY A 316 -2.62 -18.26 -22.46
CA GLY A 316 -1.89 -19.28 -23.20
C GLY A 316 -0.90 -20.08 -22.33
N LEU A 317 -0.16 -20.99 -22.97
CA LEU A 317 0.92 -21.73 -22.33
C LEU A 317 2.02 -20.76 -21.89
N GLY A 318 2.61 -20.96 -20.70
CA GLY A 318 3.73 -20.14 -20.20
C GLY A 318 3.32 -18.86 -19.47
N VAL A 319 2.03 -18.57 -19.35
CA VAL A 319 1.50 -17.46 -18.55
C VAL A 319 1.38 -17.85 -17.07
N VAL A 320 1.98 -17.05 -16.20
CA VAL A 320 1.89 -17.18 -14.74
C VAL A 320 1.23 -15.92 -14.17
N ILE A 321 0.13 -16.07 -13.45
CA ILE A 321 -0.56 -15.00 -12.72
C ILE A 321 -0.73 -15.46 -11.28
N THR A 322 -0.25 -14.69 -10.31
CA THR A 322 -0.32 -15.07 -8.89
C THR A 322 -1.55 -14.54 -8.15
N GLY A 323 -2.20 -13.50 -8.66
CA GLY A 323 -3.35 -12.85 -8.03
C GLY A 323 -4.71 -13.23 -8.62
N ASP A 324 -5.72 -12.42 -8.31
CA ASP A 324 -7.10 -12.55 -8.75
C ASP A 324 -7.25 -12.28 -10.25
N LYS A 325 -8.27 -12.88 -10.88
CA LYS A 325 -8.65 -12.70 -12.27
C LYS A 325 -10.11 -12.28 -12.46
N SER A 326 -10.74 -11.86 -11.37
CA SER A 326 -12.15 -11.49 -11.36
C SER A 326 -12.39 -10.24 -12.20
N ALA A 327 -13.46 -10.26 -12.99
CA ALA A 327 -13.88 -9.10 -13.78
C ALA A 327 -14.36 -7.96 -12.88
N ARG A 328 -14.16 -6.72 -13.33
CA ARG A 328 -14.75 -5.55 -12.67
C ARG A 328 -16.28 -5.61 -12.72
N PRO A 329 -16.98 -5.09 -11.69
CA PRO A 329 -18.43 -5.00 -11.73
C PRO A 329 -18.94 -3.91 -12.68
N ALA A 330 -18.13 -2.88 -12.94
CA ALA A 330 -18.42 -1.77 -13.85
C ALA A 330 -17.14 -1.33 -14.57
N PRO A 331 -17.22 -0.66 -15.73
CA PRO A 331 -16.05 -0.12 -16.40
C PRO A 331 -15.44 0.98 -15.53
N LEU A 332 -14.12 1.10 -15.54
CA LEU A 332 -13.39 2.21 -14.94
C LEU A 332 -13.58 3.45 -15.82
N GLU A 333 -14.16 4.51 -15.28
CA GLU A 333 -14.19 5.80 -15.98
C GLU A 333 -12.83 6.49 -15.82
N LEU A 334 -12.13 6.69 -16.94
CA LEU A 334 -10.86 7.42 -16.95
C LEU A 334 -11.12 8.93 -17.01
N GLU A 335 -10.45 9.69 -16.15
CA GLU A 335 -10.57 11.15 -16.16
C GLU A 335 -9.82 11.75 -17.36
N GLU A 336 -10.47 12.68 -18.06
CA GLU A 336 -9.85 13.40 -19.17
C GLU A 336 -8.67 14.26 -18.70
N VAL A 337 -7.56 14.25 -19.45
CA VAL A 337 -6.36 15.05 -19.13
C VAL A 337 -6.65 16.54 -19.32
N LYS A 338 -6.53 17.31 -18.23
CA LYS A 338 -6.65 18.77 -18.24
C LYS A 338 -5.30 19.42 -18.52
N VAL A 339 -5.06 19.73 -19.79
CA VAL A 339 -3.84 20.43 -20.22
C VAL A 339 -3.83 21.87 -19.66
N PRO A 340 -2.73 22.32 -19.03
CA PRO A 340 -2.59 23.72 -18.61
C PRO A 340 -2.75 24.70 -19.79
N ASP A 341 -3.48 25.79 -19.56
CA ASP A 341 -3.60 26.88 -20.54
C ASP A 341 -2.32 27.72 -20.56
N VAL A 342 -1.47 27.50 -21.56
CA VAL A 342 -0.18 28.16 -21.74
C VAL A 342 0.04 28.52 -23.21
N ASP A 343 0.61 29.70 -23.46
CA ASP A 343 1.01 30.10 -24.80
C ASP A 343 2.12 29.17 -25.33
N LEU A 344 1.88 28.52 -26.46
CA LEU A 344 2.87 27.67 -27.11
C LEU A 344 3.92 28.53 -27.82
N LEU A 345 5.18 28.34 -27.43
CA LEU A 345 6.32 28.89 -28.14
C LEU A 345 6.59 28.08 -29.41
N PRO A 346 7.28 28.65 -30.42
CA PRO A 346 7.66 27.91 -31.62
C PRO A 346 8.44 26.63 -31.31
N ALA A 347 8.28 25.63 -32.16
CA ALA A 347 8.97 24.36 -32.01
C ALA A 347 10.50 24.50 -31.88
N ILE A 348 11.11 23.69 -31.02
CA ILE A 348 12.55 23.61 -30.80
C ILE A 348 13.10 22.35 -31.46
N VAL A 349 14.16 22.51 -32.25
CA VAL A 349 15.06 21.41 -32.64
C VAL A 349 16.39 21.62 -31.94
N HIS A 350 16.74 20.72 -31.03
CA HIS A 350 17.99 20.79 -30.28
C HIS A 350 19.06 19.88 -30.89
N ASP A 351 20.02 20.49 -31.59
CA ASP A 351 21.12 19.81 -32.30
C ASP A 351 22.53 20.17 -31.76
N SER A 352 22.60 21.08 -30.79
CA SER A 352 23.84 21.58 -30.18
C SER A 352 24.44 20.59 -29.19
N SER A 353 25.77 20.53 -29.12
CA SER A 353 26.48 19.71 -28.12
C SER A 353 26.42 20.23 -26.69
N ILE A 354 25.94 21.46 -26.47
CA ILE A 354 25.73 22.03 -25.14
C ILE A 354 24.31 21.65 -24.71
N PRO A 355 24.12 20.98 -23.55
CA PRO A 355 22.80 20.61 -23.08
C PRO A 355 21.82 21.79 -23.07
N ARG A 356 20.61 21.58 -23.59
CA ARG A 356 19.54 22.57 -23.50
C ARG A 356 18.83 22.41 -22.17
N VAL A 357 18.84 23.44 -21.35
CA VAL A 357 18.11 23.45 -20.07
C VAL A 357 16.80 24.20 -20.24
N LEU A 358 15.68 23.53 -19.93
CA LEU A 358 14.39 24.18 -19.73
C LEU A 358 14.24 24.51 -18.24
N PRO A 359 14.05 25.80 -17.87
CA PRO A 359 13.98 26.21 -16.48
C PRO A 359 12.70 25.70 -15.79
N PRO A 360 12.65 25.74 -14.44
CA PRO A 360 11.43 25.47 -13.68
C PRO A 360 10.26 26.39 -14.07
N GLY A 361 9.03 25.94 -13.80
CA GLY A 361 7.78 26.65 -14.10
C GLY A 361 6.95 26.01 -15.21
N THR A 362 5.91 26.71 -15.66
CA THR A 362 5.04 26.26 -16.76
C THR A 362 5.54 26.78 -18.10
N LEU A 363 5.85 25.89 -19.03
CA LEU A 363 6.37 26.21 -20.36
C LEU A 363 5.52 25.53 -21.44
N GLY A 364 5.30 26.22 -22.56
CA GLY A 364 4.58 25.71 -23.73
C GLY A 364 5.46 25.70 -24.99
N TYR A 365 5.47 24.61 -25.75
CA TYR A 365 6.13 24.52 -27.07
C TYR A 365 5.24 23.81 -28.09
N GLU A 366 5.22 24.28 -29.34
CA GLU A 366 4.58 23.58 -30.46
C GLU A 366 5.20 22.19 -30.69
N GLY A 367 6.50 22.04 -30.42
CA GLY A 367 7.18 20.75 -30.47
C GLY A 367 8.61 20.84 -29.96
N ILE A 368 9.16 19.71 -29.56
CA ILE A 368 10.54 19.55 -29.10
C ILE A 368 11.12 18.32 -29.77
N GLN A 369 12.16 18.51 -30.57
CA GLN A 369 12.98 17.44 -31.11
C GLN A 369 14.40 17.53 -30.51
N VAL A 370 14.91 16.42 -30.00
CA VAL A 370 16.30 16.30 -29.53
C VAL A 370 17.05 15.38 -30.48
N ALA A 371 18.06 15.94 -31.15
CA ALA A 371 18.84 15.22 -32.15
C ALA A 371 19.73 14.12 -31.52
N PRO A 372 20.27 13.18 -32.33
CA PRO A 372 21.10 12.10 -31.81
C PRO A 372 22.30 12.56 -30.97
N GLY A 373 22.49 11.91 -29.82
CA GLY A 373 23.58 12.20 -28.88
C GLY A 373 23.49 13.57 -28.22
N ARG A 374 22.32 14.23 -28.25
CA ARG A 374 22.07 15.53 -27.61
C ARG A 374 21.27 15.38 -26.33
N GLU A 375 21.37 16.40 -25.48
CA GLU A 375 20.81 16.37 -24.13
C GLU A 375 19.84 17.53 -23.90
N LEU A 376 18.62 17.19 -23.50
CA LEU A 376 17.61 18.12 -23.01
C LEU A 376 17.42 17.90 -21.51
N VAL A 377 17.56 18.95 -20.72
CA VAL A 377 17.38 18.92 -19.26
C VAL A 377 16.09 19.65 -18.89
N LEU A 378 15.16 18.96 -18.23
CA LEU A 378 13.97 19.56 -17.61
C LEU A 378 14.27 19.80 -16.14
N GLN A 379 14.15 21.05 -15.67
CA GLN A 379 14.37 21.40 -14.28
C GLN A 379 13.03 21.53 -13.55
N GLY A 380 12.84 20.74 -12.49
CA GLY A 380 11.68 20.81 -11.61
C GLY A 380 11.81 21.90 -10.53
N PRO A 381 10.69 22.33 -9.93
CA PRO A 381 9.34 21.90 -10.22
C PRO A 381 8.75 22.64 -11.45
N GLY A 382 7.91 21.98 -12.25
CA GLY A 382 7.32 22.63 -13.42
C GLY A 382 6.39 21.76 -14.25
N SER A 383 5.73 22.40 -15.22
CA SER A 383 4.86 21.72 -16.20
C SER A 383 5.28 22.09 -17.61
N LEU A 384 5.58 21.10 -18.44
CA LEU A 384 5.90 21.26 -19.85
C LEU A 384 4.71 20.85 -20.69
N VAL A 385 4.09 21.79 -21.40
CA VAL A 385 3.10 21.51 -22.44
C VAL A 385 3.83 21.49 -23.78
N VAL A 386 3.76 20.38 -24.49
CA VAL A 386 4.45 20.20 -25.79
C VAL A 386 3.48 19.59 -26.80
N GLY A 387 3.46 20.12 -28.02
CA GLY A 387 2.73 19.48 -29.13
C GLY A 387 3.32 18.12 -29.45
N GLN A 388 4.40 18.10 -30.22
CA GLN A 388 5.15 16.88 -30.53
C GLN A 388 6.43 16.77 -29.68
N LEU A 389 6.65 15.63 -29.01
CA LEU A 389 7.90 15.32 -28.33
C LEU A 389 8.66 14.23 -29.10
N THR A 390 9.88 14.51 -29.54
CA THR A 390 10.71 13.56 -30.29
C THR A 390 12.11 13.48 -29.71
N LEU A 391 12.52 12.29 -29.29
CA LEU A 391 13.90 11.97 -28.98
C LEU A 391 14.44 11.06 -30.07
N ASP A 392 15.41 11.53 -30.84
CA ASP A 392 16.09 10.69 -31.83
C ASP A 392 17.00 9.67 -31.13
N ALA A 393 17.48 8.66 -31.86
CA ALA A 393 18.37 7.63 -31.30
C ALA A 393 19.57 8.26 -30.57
N GLU A 394 19.95 7.73 -29.41
CA GLU A 394 21.01 8.25 -28.54
C GLU A 394 20.74 9.64 -27.90
N ALA A 395 19.61 10.29 -28.16
CA ALA A 395 19.23 11.49 -27.44
C ALA A 395 18.94 11.19 -25.96
N LEU A 396 19.24 12.16 -25.08
CA LEU A 396 18.99 12.08 -23.65
C LEU A 396 18.01 13.17 -23.21
N LEU A 397 16.91 12.75 -22.58
CA LEU A 397 16.04 13.60 -21.79
C LEU A 397 16.35 13.38 -20.30
N LEU A 398 17.02 14.35 -19.68
CA LEU A 398 17.29 14.33 -18.24
C LEU A 398 16.21 15.14 -17.50
N VAL A 399 15.44 14.49 -16.64
CA VAL A 399 14.47 15.12 -15.76
C VAL A 399 15.08 15.30 -14.38
N ASN A 400 15.49 16.52 -14.08
CA ASN A 400 15.92 16.92 -12.75
C ASN A 400 14.69 17.28 -11.92
N ASN A 401 14.18 16.31 -11.17
CA ASN A 401 13.04 16.46 -10.25
C ASN A 401 13.47 16.54 -8.78
N GLU A 402 14.75 16.80 -8.49
CA GLU A 402 15.24 17.05 -7.11
C GLU A 402 14.63 18.33 -6.51
N GLY A 403 14.29 19.31 -7.37
CA GLY A 403 13.61 20.54 -6.99
C GLY A 403 12.09 20.39 -6.77
N GLY A 404 11.51 19.24 -7.13
CA GLY A 404 10.08 18.94 -7.08
C GLY A 404 9.53 18.41 -8.40
N ALA A 405 8.23 18.11 -8.40
CA ALA A 405 7.58 17.35 -9.46
C ALA A 405 7.63 18.03 -10.84
N VAL A 406 7.72 17.21 -11.88
CA VAL A 406 7.70 17.61 -13.29
C VAL A 406 6.55 16.93 -14.00
N ASP A 407 5.65 17.71 -14.58
CA ASP A 407 4.55 17.20 -15.41
C ASP A 407 4.80 17.51 -16.88
N VAL A 408 4.74 16.50 -17.76
CA VAL A 408 4.90 16.66 -19.21
C VAL A 408 3.57 16.34 -19.88
N PHE A 409 2.92 17.35 -20.45
CA PHE A 409 1.67 17.22 -21.22
C PHE A 409 1.99 17.21 -22.71
N VAL A 410 1.73 16.08 -23.38
CA VAL A 410 1.88 15.92 -24.83
C VAL A 410 0.52 16.13 -25.48
N THR A 411 0.37 17.15 -26.33
CA THR A 411 -0.92 17.46 -26.98
C THR A 411 -1.09 16.82 -28.35
N GLU A 412 0.01 16.38 -28.99
CA GLU A 412 -0.02 15.60 -30.23
C GLU A 412 0.62 14.22 -30.01
N ASN A 413 1.83 13.95 -30.49
CA ASN A 413 2.44 12.64 -30.37
C ASN A 413 3.78 12.69 -29.63
N ALA A 414 4.12 11.59 -28.95
CA ALA A 414 5.43 11.37 -28.37
C ALA A 414 6.14 10.23 -29.11
N HIS A 415 7.38 10.45 -29.52
CA HIS A 415 8.22 9.44 -30.16
C HIS A 415 9.60 9.42 -29.50
N LEU A 416 9.82 8.44 -28.64
CA LEU A 416 11.11 8.19 -27.99
C LEU A 416 11.78 7.04 -28.74
N SER A 417 12.72 7.36 -29.63
CA SER A 417 13.35 6.39 -30.53
C SER A 417 14.05 5.27 -29.76
N GLN A 418 14.24 4.14 -30.43
CA GLN A 418 15.15 3.11 -29.94
C GLN A 418 16.54 3.71 -29.65
N ASP A 419 17.14 3.30 -28.54
CA ASP A 419 18.44 3.77 -28.02
C ASP A 419 18.49 5.24 -27.53
N SER A 420 17.40 6.01 -27.63
CA SER A 420 17.27 7.25 -26.83
C SER A 420 17.15 6.91 -25.35
N ARG A 421 17.28 7.90 -24.47
CA ARG A 421 17.21 7.71 -23.01
C ARG A 421 16.38 8.81 -22.35
N VAL A 422 15.61 8.42 -21.34
CA VAL A 422 14.95 9.27 -20.36
C VAL A 422 15.56 8.92 -19.02
N GLN A 423 16.09 9.89 -18.30
CA GLN A 423 16.67 9.68 -16.97
C GLN A 423 15.97 10.59 -15.97
N THR A 424 15.55 10.02 -14.85
CA THR A 424 15.05 10.78 -13.69
C THR A 424 16.11 10.80 -12.60
N GLN A 425 16.19 11.89 -11.84
CA GLN A 425 17.10 11.96 -10.70
C GLN A 425 16.51 11.38 -9.41
N SER A 426 15.18 11.43 -9.28
CA SER A 426 14.43 10.75 -8.22
C SER A 426 13.85 9.42 -8.70
N GLN A 427 13.77 8.45 -7.77
CA GLN A 427 13.03 7.19 -7.94
C GLN A 427 11.59 7.28 -7.41
N ASP A 428 11.22 8.40 -6.77
CA ASP A 428 9.85 8.68 -6.38
C ASP A 428 8.97 8.87 -7.62
N THR A 429 8.11 7.88 -7.87
CA THR A 429 7.24 7.84 -9.05
C THR A 429 6.17 8.94 -9.07
N SER A 430 5.96 9.65 -7.96
CA SER A 430 5.06 10.81 -7.90
C SER A 430 5.68 12.11 -8.45
N GLN A 431 7.00 12.14 -8.67
CA GLN A 431 7.73 13.35 -9.09
C GLN A 431 7.83 13.53 -10.61
N LEU A 432 7.33 12.58 -11.41
CA LEU A 432 7.28 12.69 -12.86
C LEU A 432 5.97 12.13 -13.41
N SER A 433 5.27 12.95 -14.20
CA SER A 433 4.14 12.49 -15.00
C SER A 433 4.36 12.79 -16.50
N LEU A 434 4.01 11.84 -17.36
CA LEU A 434 3.90 12.00 -18.80
C LEU A 434 2.44 11.78 -19.19
N GLN A 435 1.76 12.84 -19.58
CA GLN A 435 0.32 12.85 -19.83
C GLN A 435 0.02 13.11 -21.30
N GLY A 436 -0.76 12.21 -21.92
CA GLY A 436 -1.29 12.42 -23.27
C GLY A 436 -2.61 13.18 -23.20
N ALA A 437 -2.69 14.36 -23.82
CA ALA A 437 -3.94 15.10 -23.93
C ALA A 437 -4.99 14.33 -24.75
N PRO A 438 -6.27 14.73 -24.73
CA PRO A 438 -7.32 14.10 -25.56
C PRO A 438 -7.06 14.18 -27.07
N SER A 439 -6.26 15.14 -27.51
CA SER A 439 -5.82 15.27 -28.90
C SER A 439 -4.61 14.39 -29.24
N ALA A 440 -3.96 13.79 -28.25
CA ALA A 440 -2.84 12.90 -28.45
C ALA A 440 -3.32 11.53 -28.88
N THR A 441 -2.88 11.08 -30.06
CA THR A 441 -3.32 9.79 -30.61
C THR A 441 -2.34 8.66 -30.34
N GLU A 442 -1.06 8.97 -30.17
CA GLU A 442 0.01 7.97 -30.08
C GLU A 442 1.19 8.43 -29.21
N LEU A 443 1.64 7.52 -28.32
CA LEU A 443 2.89 7.66 -27.57
C LEU A 443 3.75 6.41 -27.78
N GLU A 444 4.84 6.54 -28.52
CA GLU A 444 5.83 5.49 -28.73
C GLU A 444 7.01 5.65 -27.76
N LEU A 445 7.02 4.84 -26.70
CA LEU A 445 7.99 4.86 -25.61
C LEU A 445 9.03 3.74 -25.82
N ARG A 446 9.94 3.92 -26.78
CA ARG A 446 10.93 2.90 -27.17
C ARG A 446 12.37 3.20 -26.72
N ALA A 447 12.55 4.20 -25.87
CA ALA A 447 13.85 4.54 -25.27
C ALA A 447 14.42 3.36 -24.45
N ARG A 448 15.73 3.35 -24.23
CA ARG A 448 16.38 2.44 -23.26
C ARG A 448 16.49 3.16 -21.92
N SER A 449 15.57 2.91 -20.99
CA SER A 449 15.45 3.71 -19.77
C SER A 449 14.72 2.99 -18.66
N ASP A 450 15.13 3.31 -17.44
CA ASP A 450 14.40 3.03 -16.21
C ASP A 450 13.57 4.29 -15.90
N PHE A 451 12.30 4.28 -16.27
CA PHE A 451 11.40 5.43 -16.11
C PHE A 451 10.68 5.34 -14.77
N TYR A 452 10.97 6.26 -13.84
CA TYR A 452 10.28 6.39 -12.56
C TYR A 452 9.22 7.49 -12.65
N GLY A 453 7.95 7.12 -12.81
CA GLY A 453 6.88 8.08 -13.03
C GLY A 453 5.56 7.45 -13.45
N THR A 454 4.58 8.31 -13.73
CA THR A 454 3.28 7.91 -14.28
C THR A 454 3.16 8.27 -15.75
N VAL A 455 2.72 7.33 -16.59
CA VAL A 455 2.28 7.58 -17.96
C VAL A 455 0.77 7.51 -17.99
N TYR A 456 0.09 8.61 -18.34
CA TYR A 456 -1.37 8.69 -18.34
C TYR A 456 -1.88 9.29 -19.65
N ALA A 457 -2.37 8.43 -20.56
CA ALA A 457 -2.85 8.82 -21.88
C ALA A 457 -4.14 8.07 -22.24
N PRO A 458 -5.25 8.37 -21.54
CA PRO A 458 -6.49 7.58 -21.60
C PRO A 458 -7.14 7.54 -22.99
N ASP A 459 -6.82 8.49 -23.87
CA ASP A 459 -7.35 8.58 -25.24
C ASP A 459 -6.37 8.09 -26.32
N ALA A 460 -5.12 7.75 -25.95
CA ALA A 460 -4.04 7.46 -26.90
C ALA A 460 -3.65 5.98 -26.97
N HIS A 461 -3.11 5.58 -28.12
CA HIS A 461 -2.35 4.32 -28.24
C HIS A 461 -0.97 4.49 -27.60
N VAL A 462 -0.61 3.62 -26.67
CA VAL A 462 0.73 3.63 -26.07
C VAL A 462 1.48 2.36 -26.45
N ALA A 463 2.64 2.53 -27.09
CA ALA A 463 3.55 1.45 -27.45
C ALA A 463 4.82 1.51 -26.61
N VAL A 464 5.09 0.46 -25.83
CA VAL A 464 6.27 0.39 -24.94
C VAL A 464 7.30 -0.56 -25.52
N GLY A 465 8.53 -0.06 -25.71
CA GLY A 465 9.65 -0.84 -26.22
C GLY A 465 10.29 -1.72 -25.15
N LYS A 466 10.91 -2.82 -25.57
CA LYS A 466 11.52 -3.85 -24.69
C LYS A 466 12.56 -3.36 -23.68
N ASP A 467 13.21 -2.22 -23.97
CA ASP A 467 14.27 -1.65 -23.16
C ASP A 467 13.75 -0.48 -22.29
N PHE A 468 12.45 -0.18 -22.34
CA PHE A 468 11.79 0.87 -21.56
C PHE A 468 11.08 0.25 -20.35
N GLU A 469 11.76 0.22 -19.22
CA GLU A 469 11.27 -0.32 -17.96
C GLU A 469 10.55 0.80 -17.19
N ILE A 470 9.30 0.55 -16.76
CA ILE A 470 8.47 1.56 -16.09
C ILE A 470 8.29 1.19 -14.63
N PHE A 471 8.65 2.10 -13.73
CA PHE A 471 8.38 2.07 -12.30
C PHE A 471 7.33 3.14 -11.99
N GLY A 472 6.09 2.74 -11.69
CA GLY A 472 5.00 3.67 -11.45
C GLY A 472 3.68 3.16 -11.99
N ALA A 473 3.02 3.96 -12.83
CA ALA A 473 1.73 3.62 -13.43
C ALA A 473 1.71 3.90 -14.94
N LEU A 474 0.89 3.14 -15.67
CA LEU A 474 0.71 3.24 -17.11
C LEU A 474 -0.77 3.08 -17.46
N VAL A 475 -1.39 4.15 -17.96
CA VAL A 475 -2.77 4.15 -18.45
C VAL A 475 -2.80 4.57 -19.90
N ALA A 476 -3.51 3.80 -20.73
CA ALA A 476 -3.67 4.07 -22.15
C ALA A 476 -5.11 3.81 -22.62
N ASN A 477 -5.48 4.27 -23.81
CA ASN A 477 -6.66 3.76 -24.49
C ASN A 477 -6.39 2.30 -24.93
N THR A 478 -5.35 2.12 -25.73
CA THR A 478 -4.86 0.81 -26.18
C THR A 478 -3.38 0.66 -25.84
N LEU A 479 -2.96 -0.55 -25.49
CA LEU A 479 -1.60 -0.83 -25.05
C LEU A 479 -0.93 -1.87 -25.97
N ALA A 480 0.24 -1.53 -26.52
CA ALA A 480 1.13 -2.46 -27.21
C ALA A 480 2.46 -2.59 -26.45
N LEU A 481 2.82 -3.82 -26.08
CA LEU A 481 4.07 -4.12 -25.40
C LEU A 481 4.98 -4.96 -26.31
N ASP A 482 6.21 -4.49 -26.52
CA ASP A 482 7.25 -5.31 -27.14
C ASP A 482 7.63 -6.49 -26.21
N PRO A 483 8.26 -7.55 -26.75
CA PRO A 483 8.77 -8.64 -25.93
C PRO A 483 9.82 -8.19 -24.91
N LEU A 484 9.73 -8.73 -23.70
CA LEU A 484 10.61 -8.50 -22.54
C LEU A 484 10.41 -7.15 -21.83
N VAL A 485 9.31 -6.44 -22.11
CA VAL A 485 8.93 -5.27 -21.31
C VAL A 485 8.76 -5.66 -19.83
N ARG A 486 9.16 -4.74 -18.95
CA ARG A 486 9.07 -4.88 -17.49
C ARG A 486 8.35 -3.66 -16.92
N LEU A 487 7.31 -3.93 -16.14
CA LEU A 487 6.44 -2.90 -15.57
C LEU A 487 6.32 -3.16 -14.07
N HIS A 488 6.64 -2.17 -13.26
CA HIS A 488 6.66 -2.25 -11.81
C HIS A 488 5.65 -1.25 -11.26
N CYS A 489 4.51 -1.76 -10.83
CA CYS A 489 3.41 -0.95 -10.31
C CYS A 489 3.87 -0.28 -9.01
N ASN A 490 3.79 1.04 -8.89
CA ASN A 490 4.05 1.69 -7.60
C ASN A 490 3.16 1.03 -6.53
N THR A 491 3.69 0.64 -5.38
CA THR A 491 2.98 0.07 -4.23
C THR A 491 3.15 0.90 -2.95
N GLY A 492 3.95 1.97 -3.00
CA GLY A 492 4.21 2.83 -1.86
C GLY A 492 2.94 3.52 -1.38
N ASP A 493 2.77 3.54 -0.06
CA ASP A 493 1.81 4.16 0.86
C ASP A 493 0.34 4.46 0.45
N GLU A 494 0.02 4.64 -0.82
CA GLU A 494 -1.37 4.76 -1.29
C GLU A 494 -2.01 3.38 -1.54
N LEU A 495 -1.30 2.41 -2.11
CA LEU A 495 -1.85 1.06 -2.35
C LEU A 495 -2.00 0.18 -1.10
N GLY A 496 -1.46 0.62 0.04
CA GLY A 496 -1.68 -0.01 1.34
C GLY A 496 -2.96 0.46 2.05
N SER A 497 -3.43 1.67 1.74
CA SER A 497 -4.76 2.14 2.16
C SER A 497 -5.65 2.11 0.95
N ALA A 498 -6.42 1.03 0.77
CA ALA A 498 -7.31 0.96 -0.39
C ALA A 498 -8.12 2.26 -0.49
N PRO A 499 -8.30 2.76 -1.72
CA PRO A 499 -8.57 4.16 -1.98
C PRO A 499 -9.74 4.62 -1.14
N MET A 500 -9.48 5.62 -0.30
CA MET A 500 -10.51 6.13 0.58
C MET A 500 -11.65 6.67 -0.29
N PRO A 501 -12.90 6.24 -0.05
CA PRO A 501 -13.99 6.58 -0.95
C PRO A 501 -14.22 8.10 -0.95
N ARG A 502 -14.53 8.69 -2.10
CA ARG A 502 -14.72 10.15 -2.21
C ARG A 502 -16.05 10.55 -1.56
N VAL A 503 -16.00 11.45 -0.57
CA VAL A 503 -17.20 12.00 0.07
C VAL A 503 -17.86 13.01 -0.87
N LEU A 504 -19.03 12.68 -1.40
CA LEU A 504 -19.80 13.55 -2.29
C LEU A 504 -20.68 14.55 -1.54
N GLY A 505 -21.12 14.17 -0.34
CA GLY A 505 -21.94 15.04 0.49
C GLY A 505 -22.38 14.38 1.77
N TRP A 506 -22.84 15.20 2.72
CA TRP A 506 -23.34 14.73 4.01
C TRP A 506 -24.52 15.57 4.46
N LYS A 507 -25.37 15.00 5.30
CA LYS A 507 -26.46 15.74 5.97
C LYS A 507 -26.78 15.15 7.33
N ILE A 508 -27.30 16.00 8.20
CA ILE A 508 -27.94 15.56 9.45
C ILE A 508 -29.36 15.12 9.11
N GLN A 509 -29.73 13.89 9.46
CA GLN A 509 -31.09 13.41 9.24
C GLN A 509 -31.95 13.78 10.45
N GLU A 510 -33.03 14.54 10.20
CA GLU A 510 -33.97 14.86 11.26
C GLU A 510 -34.68 13.61 11.76
N ILE A 511 -34.62 13.39 13.07
CA ILE A 511 -35.34 12.29 13.71
C ILE A 511 -36.82 12.66 13.78
N PRO A 512 -37.73 11.80 13.28
CA PRO A 512 -39.16 12.04 13.36
C PRO A 512 -39.60 12.38 14.79
N ALA A 513 -40.50 13.36 14.93
CA ALA A 513 -40.93 13.86 16.25
C ALA A 513 -41.52 12.76 17.15
N GLN A 514 -42.17 11.75 16.55
CA GLN A 514 -42.72 10.59 17.26
C GLN A 514 -41.62 9.74 17.92
N VAL A 515 -40.50 9.54 17.23
CA VAL A 515 -39.33 8.81 17.75
C VAL A 515 -38.65 9.60 18.86
N ARG A 516 -38.62 10.94 18.75
CA ARG A 516 -38.10 11.83 19.81
C ARG A 516 -38.90 11.80 21.10
N GLN A 517 -40.15 11.32 21.09
CA GLN A 517 -41.00 11.22 22.28
C GLN A 517 -40.71 9.97 23.12
N ASN A 518 -40.21 8.90 22.51
CA ASN A 518 -39.83 7.66 23.21
C ASN A 518 -38.38 7.77 23.70
N ARG A 519 -38.20 8.42 24.85
CA ARG A 519 -36.89 8.63 25.50
C ARG A 519 -36.69 7.63 26.63
N GLY A 520 -35.53 7.01 26.66
CA GLY A 520 -35.11 6.05 27.67
C GLY A 520 -33.70 5.54 27.36
N PRO A 521 -33.06 4.81 28.29
CA PRO A 521 -31.78 4.17 28.03
C PRO A 521 -31.86 3.32 26.75
N PRO A 522 -30.87 3.41 25.84
CA PRO A 522 -30.99 2.84 24.51
C PRO A 522 -31.16 1.31 24.52
N GLU A 523 -30.52 0.62 25.45
CA GLU A 523 -30.66 -0.82 25.65
C GLU A 523 -32.09 -1.23 26.04
N GLN A 524 -32.79 -0.41 26.83
CA GLN A 524 -34.19 -0.68 27.20
C GLN A 524 -35.14 -0.38 26.04
N LEU A 525 -34.85 0.68 25.28
CA LEU A 525 -35.64 1.04 24.10
C LEU A 525 -35.55 -0.02 23.00
N LEU A 526 -34.36 -0.62 22.82
CA LEU A 526 -34.11 -1.64 21.81
C LEU A 526 -34.36 -3.07 22.32
N GLY A 527 -34.43 -3.27 23.64
CA GLY A 527 -34.59 -4.60 24.25
C GLY A 527 -33.34 -5.48 24.15
N ILE A 528 -32.17 -4.87 24.25
CA ILE A 528 -30.87 -5.50 23.96
C ILE A 528 -30.05 -5.65 25.25
N ASP A 529 -29.36 -6.79 25.39
CA ASP A 529 -28.38 -6.99 26.47
C ASP A 529 -27.02 -6.41 26.07
N LYS A 530 -26.61 -5.32 26.74
CA LYS A 530 -25.34 -4.60 26.49
C LYS A 530 -24.12 -5.52 26.56
N SER A 531 -24.16 -6.59 27.36
CA SER A 531 -23.02 -7.52 27.51
C SER A 531 -22.78 -8.41 26.28
N THR A 532 -23.75 -8.48 25.36
CA THR A 532 -23.66 -9.28 24.14
C THR A 532 -23.17 -8.48 22.93
N LEU A 533 -23.00 -7.16 23.09
CA LEU A 533 -22.66 -6.26 21.99
C LEU A 533 -21.15 -6.21 21.76
N LYS A 534 -20.78 -6.10 20.48
CA LYS A 534 -19.38 -5.97 20.06
C LYS A 534 -18.90 -4.53 20.17
N PRO A 535 -17.62 -4.27 20.50
CA PRO A 535 -16.99 -2.96 20.34
C PRO A 535 -17.09 -2.46 18.89
N LEU A 536 -17.07 -1.15 18.68
CA LEU A 536 -17.17 -0.53 17.35
C LEU A 536 -16.15 -1.05 16.33
N ALA A 537 -14.91 -1.25 16.75
CA ALA A 537 -13.84 -1.76 15.89
C ALA A 537 -14.11 -3.20 15.40
N GLU A 538 -14.87 -3.99 16.15
CA GLU A 538 -15.20 -5.40 15.84
C GLU A 538 -16.59 -5.58 15.21
N ALA A 539 -17.40 -4.51 15.21
CA ALA A 539 -18.78 -4.54 14.73
C ALA A 539 -18.90 -4.33 13.21
N GLY A 540 -17.79 -4.04 12.52
CA GLY A 540 -17.74 -3.96 11.06
C GLY A 540 -18.18 -5.27 10.42
N VAL A 541 -19.18 -5.21 9.55
CA VAL A 541 -19.56 -6.37 8.74
C VAL A 541 -18.55 -6.48 7.61
N LYS A 542 -17.61 -7.43 7.76
CA LYS A 542 -16.83 -7.91 6.62
C LYS A 542 -17.85 -8.27 5.56
N SER A 543 -17.80 -7.58 4.42
CA SER A 543 -18.65 -7.89 3.28
C SER A 543 -18.54 -9.39 3.06
N SER A 544 -19.67 -10.10 3.02
CA SER A 544 -19.69 -11.54 2.80
C SER A 544 -19.28 -11.79 1.35
N TRP A 545 -17.98 -11.75 1.09
CA TRP A 545 -17.44 -12.06 -0.22
C TRP A 545 -17.77 -13.53 -0.45
N THR A 546 -18.67 -13.77 -1.40
CA THR A 546 -18.87 -15.12 -1.91
C THR A 546 -17.73 -15.39 -2.85
N PHE A 547 -16.78 -16.21 -2.41
CA PHE A 547 -15.68 -16.62 -3.26
C PHE A 547 -16.02 -17.98 -3.88
N THR A 548 -15.58 -18.17 -5.13
CA THR A 548 -15.69 -19.45 -5.81
C THR A 548 -14.32 -20.12 -5.78
N VAL A 549 -14.17 -21.17 -4.98
CA VAL A 549 -12.92 -21.94 -4.90
C VAL A 549 -13.13 -23.31 -5.50
N THR A 550 -12.28 -23.67 -6.47
CA THR A 550 -12.16 -25.05 -6.93
C THR A 550 -11.03 -25.72 -6.16
N TYR A 551 -11.36 -26.77 -5.41
CA TYR A 551 -10.43 -27.48 -4.54
C TYR A 551 -10.48 -28.99 -4.83
N THR A 552 -9.46 -29.73 -4.39
CA THR A 552 -9.52 -31.19 -4.38
C THR A 552 -9.95 -31.61 -2.99
N ASP A 553 -11.00 -32.42 -2.89
CA ASP A 553 -11.49 -32.90 -1.60
C ASP A 553 -10.65 -34.05 -1.04
N LEU A 554 -10.97 -34.50 0.17
CA LEU A 554 -10.30 -35.64 0.81
C LEU A 554 -10.41 -36.96 0.03
N ALA A 555 -11.39 -37.09 -0.87
CA ALA A 555 -11.59 -38.24 -1.75
C ALA A 555 -10.84 -38.12 -3.09
N ASN A 556 -9.96 -37.12 -3.25
CA ASN A 556 -9.27 -36.78 -4.51
C ASN A 556 -10.22 -36.34 -5.65
N GLN A 557 -11.44 -35.91 -5.34
CA GLN A 557 -12.36 -35.38 -6.35
C GLN A 557 -12.22 -33.86 -6.41
N LYS A 558 -12.26 -33.29 -7.62
CA LYS A 558 -12.38 -31.84 -7.78
C LYS A 558 -13.79 -31.43 -7.36
N ALA A 559 -13.87 -30.49 -6.43
CA ALA A 559 -15.10 -29.87 -5.98
C ALA A 559 -14.99 -28.35 -6.13
N THR A 560 -16.12 -27.68 -6.30
CA THR A 560 -16.20 -26.22 -6.33
C THR A 560 -17.13 -25.78 -5.22
N TYR A 561 -16.66 -24.87 -4.37
CA TYR A 561 -17.49 -24.19 -3.37
C TYR A 561 -17.71 -22.76 -3.83
N GLN A 562 -18.97 -22.33 -3.82
CA GLN A 562 -19.37 -20.95 -4.04
C GLN A 562 -20.20 -20.50 -2.85
N GLY A 563 -19.68 -19.57 -2.08
CA GLY A 563 -20.35 -19.07 -0.89
C GLY A 563 -19.44 -18.23 -0.01
N PRO A 564 -19.94 -17.73 1.13
CA PRO A 564 -19.14 -16.92 2.05
C PRO A 564 -17.92 -17.68 2.56
N PHE A 565 -16.81 -16.98 2.77
CA PHE A 565 -15.58 -17.56 3.29
C PHE A 565 -15.77 -18.28 4.64
N GLU A 566 -16.51 -17.69 5.57
CA GLU A 566 -16.77 -18.30 6.88
C GLU A 566 -17.56 -19.62 6.83
N LYS A 567 -18.25 -19.91 5.71
CA LYS A 567 -18.98 -21.16 5.49
C LYS A 567 -18.18 -22.20 4.71
N PHE A 568 -16.99 -21.85 4.24
CA PHE A 568 -16.13 -22.80 3.56
C PHE A 568 -15.56 -23.80 4.55
N GLU A 569 -15.95 -25.07 4.42
CA GLU A 569 -15.44 -26.15 5.25
C GLU A 569 -14.01 -26.55 4.81
N HIS A 570 -13.02 -25.82 5.30
CA HIS A 570 -11.59 -26.07 5.01
C HIS A 570 -11.13 -27.49 5.38
N THR A 571 -11.84 -28.18 6.27
CA THR A 571 -11.60 -29.59 6.62
C THR A 571 -11.87 -30.56 5.46
N LYS A 572 -12.65 -30.16 4.46
CA LYS A 572 -12.92 -30.97 3.26
C LYS A 572 -11.82 -30.85 2.21
N VAL A 573 -10.88 -29.93 2.36
CA VAL A 573 -9.82 -29.67 1.37
C VAL A 573 -8.62 -30.56 1.62
N LYS A 574 -8.16 -31.25 0.58
CA LYS A 574 -6.88 -31.95 0.58
C LYS A 574 -5.78 -30.97 0.20
N PHE A 575 -5.05 -30.48 1.20
CA PHE A 575 -3.90 -29.62 0.99
C PHE A 575 -2.74 -30.38 0.34
N PHE A 576 -2.33 -29.95 -0.85
CA PHE A 576 -1.00 -30.26 -1.39
C PHE A 576 -0.04 -29.20 -0.86
N SER A 577 0.80 -29.54 0.11
CA SER A 577 1.97 -28.72 0.43
C SER A 577 3.09 -29.13 -0.52
N PRO A 578 3.54 -28.27 -1.46
CA PRO A 578 4.72 -28.56 -2.27
C PRO A 578 6.03 -28.48 -1.47
N PHE A 579 5.99 -27.93 -0.25
CA PHE A 579 7.16 -27.87 0.63
C PHE A 579 7.23 -29.09 1.56
N PRO A 580 8.41 -29.72 1.73
CA PRO A 580 8.63 -30.68 2.79
C PRO A 580 8.43 -29.96 4.13
N MET A 581 7.54 -30.49 4.96
CA MET A 581 7.36 -29.96 6.33
C MET A 581 8.72 -29.97 7.04
N PRO A 582 9.06 -28.91 7.80
CA PRO A 582 10.30 -28.90 8.57
C PRO A 582 10.36 -30.16 9.43
N LYS A 583 11.50 -30.87 9.37
CA LYS A 583 11.74 -32.01 10.26
C LYS A 583 11.66 -31.50 11.70
N LEU A 584 10.68 -32.01 12.44
CA LEU A 584 10.64 -31.85 13.89
C LEU A 584 11.74 -32.74 14.46
N GLU A 585 12.79 -32.12 14.99
CA GLU A 585 13.77 -32.83 15.82
C GLU A 585 13.22 -32.95 17.25
N PRO A 586 13.39 -34.11 17.91
CA PRO A 586 12.93 -34.29 19.28
C PRO A 586 13.71 -33.37 20.23
N PRO A 587 13.11 -32.91 21.35
CA PRO A 587 13.81 -32.07 22.31
C PRO A 587 15.03 -32.80 22.91
N ASP A 588 16.10 -32.03 23.16
CA ASP A 588 17.37 -32.54 23.69
C ASP A 588 17.32 -32.92 25.18
N ASP A 589 16.28 -32.53 25.92
CA ASP A 589 16.17 -32.87 27.34
C ASP A 589 15.21 -34.04 27.66
N GLU A 590 15.58 -34.79 28.70
CA GLU A 590 14.91 -36.01 29.14
C GLU A 590 13.56 -35.73 29.85
N TYR A 591 13.35 -34.50 30.31
CA TYR A 591 12.15 -34.06 31.04
C TYR A 591 10.96 -33.86 30.09
N THR A 592 11.19 -33.23 28.93
CA THR A 592 10.16 -32.90 27.94
C THR A 592 9.66 -34.16 27.21
N ARG A 593 10.54 -35.17 26.99
CA ARG A 593 10.15 -36.46 26.40
C ARG A 593 9.20 -37.27 27.27
N ALA A 594 9.28 -37.14 28.59
CA ALA A 594 8.46 -37.92 29.51
C ALA A 594 7.03 -37.39 29.67
N HIS A 595 6.76 -36.13 29.29
CA HIS A 595 5.47 -35.47 29.55
C HIS A 595 4.70 -35.06 28.29
N GLY A 596 5.26 -35.30 27.09
CA GLY A 596 4.53 -35.11 25.83
C GLY A 596 4.20 -33.64 25.51
N GLU A 597 4.86 -32.71 26.18
CA GLU A 597 4.70 -31.27 25.95
C GLU A 597 5.67 -30.83 24.85
N TRP A 598 5.16 -30.17 23.82
CA TRP A 598 5.99 -29.62 22.76
C TRP A 598 6.00 -28.11 22.92
N THR A 599 7.20 -27.52 23.02
CA THR A 599 7.39 -26.07 23.06
C THR A 599 7.55 -25.57 21.64
N MET A 600 6.62 -24.74 21.18
CA MET A 600 6.70 -24.12 19.85
C MET A 600 7.31 -22.73 20.01
N TYR A 601 8.41 -22.48 19.30
CA TYR A 601 9.05 -21.18 19.22
C TYR A 601 8.60 -20.49 17.94
N ILE A 602 7.87 -19.39 18.07
CA ILE A 602 7.53 -18.52 16.92
C ILE A 602 8.23 -17.20 17.13
N LYS A 603 9.16 -16.89 16.22
CA LYS A 603 9.80 -15.59 16.11
C LYS A 603 9.17 -14.87 14.94
N TYR A 604 8.59 -13.70 15.17
CA TYR A 604 8.04 -12.87 14.10
C TYR A 604 8.41 -11.40 14.32
N LYS A 605 8.44 -10.66 13.21
CA LYS A 605 8.81 -9.25 13.15
C LYS A 605 7.56 -8.44 12.84
N THR A 606 7.26 -7.45 13.68
CA THR A 606 6.10 -6.57 13.49
C THR A 606 6.42 -5.43 12.51
N LEU A 607 5.40 -4.77 11.97
CA LEU A 607 5.49 -3.61 11.07
C LEU A 607 6.38 -2.46 11.61
N PHE A 608 6.65 -2.42 12.92
CA PHE A 608 7.54 -1.43 13.56
C PHE A 608 8.94 -1.95 13.90
N ASN A 609 9.40 -3.05 13.28
CA ASN A 609 10.74 -3.64 13.49
C ASN A 609 11.05 -4.10 14.94
N ILE A 610 10.03 -4.29 15.79
CA ILE A 610 10.22 -4.86 17.13
C ILE A 610 10.16 -6.39 17.04
N GLU A 611 11.24 -7.06 17.41
CA GLU A 611 11.24 -8.51 17.63
C GLU A 611 10.51 -8.83 18.95
N LYS A 612 9.51 -9.69 18.90
CA LYS A 612 8.92 -10.30 20.10
C LYS A 612 8.97 -11.81 19.98
N GLU A 613 9.30 -12.45 21.11
CA GLU A 613 9.29 -13.90 21.26
C GLU A 613 8.01 -14.31 22.00
N PHE A 614 7.28 -15.26 21.42
CA PHE A 614 6.15 -15.90 22.07
C PHE A 614 6.48 -17.35 22.37
N THR A 615 6.38 -17.74 23.64
CA THR A 615 6.60 -19.11 24.09
C THR A 615 5.27 -19.66 24.62
N GLY A 616 4.73 -20.67 23.94
CA GLY A 616 3.51 -21.36 24.35
C GLY A 616 3.71 -22.86 24.48
N THR A 617 3.17 -23.45 25.54
CA THR A 617 3.18 -24.90 25.76
C THR A 617 1.89 -25.50 25.21
N VAL A 618 1.98 -26.49 24.31
CA VAL A 618 0.81 -27.18 23.74
C VAL A 618 0.84 -28.65 24.12
N SER A 619 -0.18 -29.11 24.85
CA SER A 619 -0.27 -30.48 25.38
C SER A 619 -0.94 -31.47 24.43
N THR A 620 -1.51 -31.03 23.30
CA THR A 620 -1.99 -31.92 22.22
C THR A 620 -1.84 -31.28 20.84
N PHE A 621 -1.04 -31.91 19.97
CA PHE A 621 -0.80 -31.46 18.59
C PHE A 621 -1.84 -32.07 17.63
N SER A 622 -2.70 -31.24 17.03
CA SER A 622 -3.47 -31.61 15.84
C SER A 622 -3.27 -30.56 14.75
N LYS A 623 -3.38 -30.97 13.47
CA LYS A 623 -3.24 -30.06 12.31
C LYS A 623 -4.16 -28.83 12.36
N SER A 624 -5.26 -28.90 13.12
CA SER A 624 -6.21 -27.79 13.30
C SER A 624 -5.65 -26.64 14.15
N VAL A 625 -4.66 -26.91 15.02
CA VAL A 625 -4.11 -25.90 15.95
C VAL A 625 -3.18 -24.91 15.24
N MET A 626 -2.42 -25.35 14.22
CA MET A 626 -1.55 -24.44 13.45
C MET A 626 -2.33 -23.37 12.67
N PHE A 627 -3.55 -23.68 12.24
CA PHE A 627 -4.40 -22.71 11.54
C PHE A 627 -4.94 -21.63 12.49
N GLN A 628 -5.23 -21.97 13.76
CA GLN A 628 -5.65 -20.98 14.76
C GLN A 628 -4.51 -20.04 15.16
N VAL A 629 -3.26 -20.51 15.22
CA VAL A 629 -2.12 -19.67 15.58
C VAL A 629 -1.76 -18.67 14.47
N ALA A 630 -1.90 -19.06 13.20
CA ALA A 630 -1.73 -18.12 12.07
C ALA A 630 -2.81 -17.01 12.06
N PHE A 631 -4.03 -17.31 12.52
CA PHE A 631 -5.15 -16.36 12.52
C PHE A 631 -5.22 -15.48 13.77
N VAL A 632 -4.78 -15.96 14.94
CA VAL A 632 -4.72 -15.13 16.17
C VAL A 632 -3.73 -13.97 16.00
N LEU A 633 -2.70 -14.14 15.16
CA LEU A 633 -1.73 -13.09 14.82
C LEU A 633 -2.32 -11.96 13.95
N ASP A 634 -3.38 -12.22 13.18
CA ASP A 634 -4.07 -11.20 12.38
C ASP A 634 -5.04 -10.35 13.23
N SER A 635 -5.58 -10.94 14.31
CA SER A 635 -6.48 -10.23 15.24
C SER A 635 -5.77 -9.38 16.32
N ALA A 636 -4.44 -9.46 16.42
CA ALA A 636 -3.66 -8.80 17.49
C ALA A 636 -3.08 -7.42 17.11
N PHE A 637 -3.45 -6.86 15.95
CA PHE A 637 -2.99 -5.55 15.46
C PHE A 637 -3.79 -4.36 16.00
N TYR A 638 -4.19 -4.39 17.27
CA TYR A 638 -4.68 -3.19 17.97
C TYR A 638 -3.62 -2.70 18.95
N PRO A 639 -3.20 -1.43 18.90
CA PRO A 639 -2.45 -0.86 20.02
C PRO A 639 -3.37 -0.87 21.26
N PRO A 640 -2.88 -1.26 22.44
CA PRO A 640 -3.56 -0.91 23.67
C PRO A 640 -3.43 0.61 23.87
N GLU A 641 -4.53 1.28 24.25
CA GLU A 641 -4.42 2.52 25.04
C GLU A 641 -3.66 2.27 26.34
#